data_AF-A0AAV2ZI75-F1
#
_entry.id   AF-A0AAV2ZI75-F1
#
_cell.length_a   1.000
_cell.length_b   1.000
_cell.length_c   1.000
_cell.angle_alpha   90.00
_cell.angle_beta   90.00
_cell.angle_gamma   90.00
#
_symmetry.space_group_name_H-M   'P 1'
#
loop_
_entity.id
_entity.type
_entity.pdbx_description
1 polymer ?
#
loop_
_entity_poly.entity_id
_entity_poly.type
_entity_poly.pdbx_seq_one_letter_code
_entity_poly.pdbx_strand_id
1 'polypeptide(L)'
;MTESSGTTATLGAVAVSVDTSTKVKSNKTSSAGGRSLWQQATGGSVVQGALLCFVFANFIVLYALHFGHHPESWFSPSSATAAAPTTAPTTTTTNTNTTPSSAATVSFGSSQSGNFQAGSAVSLTQDSTSANGAMVLRNGAGTTAYLNRLTISKGDAFDYVNLAPMGVSKTAYTRNLISYRRTFTTNGTTKTESVVTSLDVDINTKAVTLTEPSSSDGNVVAGLNIRGLATLSDSLAIALVASSAFPYPSYAMPVQLKDSQPRLQQALVANITEQSISNFLGPLGPSTFVVAYYEPWSPSSAYYQRVKVGTVDSNGAITWSANQTFGQGNDGNFMTNFGKPQPVPAVPGTFVIPLFTTTWNSTMASKISGLCVTLSTFNATTNDVAPFSTPTCQSKFQPAFLIDSVMISDNVLAIAFYDKANNNAVTVATVSVSTTSKTLQFRSSYVCQEVGGAFEFGDKSYGFSPKPSIQALRLRHRVVVSFFNPSQGGKLAVKLLEIAPDTLAIRDVTPLLPVATPAFSMLLGAAGGVDGAVTNDVVVVGDDSVVAAYMGKRGTTVHQHFGLVEAYGSPIGLLGAGASASTSSHDVVLSGKITVNGAGFQTGQVYYATTAGTLMAANTSSASTLVYGADGNTVVTQDSKVGIALDASTLLLSKQVN
;
A
#
# COMPACT_ATOMS: atom_id res chain seq x y z
N MET A 1 17.42 -45.28 -36.06
CA MET A 1 16.90 -45.65 -37.39
C MET A 1 16.59 -44.35 -38.12
N THR A 2 17.51 -43.98 -39.02
CA THR A 2 17.37 -43.33 -40.35
C THR A 2 15.94 -43.01 -40.83
N GLU A 3 15.55 -41.89 -41.45
CA GLU A 3 16.13 -40.89 -42.40
C GLU A 3 15.44 -39.50 -42.19
N SER A 4 16.07 -38.31 -42.26
CA SER A 4 16.54 -37.52 -43.43
C SER A 4 15.41 -37.15 -44.43
N SER A 5 15.00 -35.89 -44.59
CA SER A 5 15.64 -34.95 -45.54
C SER A 5 15.37 -33.47 -45.22
N GLY A 6 16.40 -32.63 -45.34
CA GLY A 6 16.29 -31.17 -45.40
C GLY A 6 16.44 -30.62 -46.82
N THR A 7 16.10 -29.35 -47.00
CA THR A 7 16.65 -28.52 -48.09
C THR A 7 16.69 -27.05 -47.69
N THR A 8 17.90 -26.50 -47.78
CA THR A 8 18.31 -25.10 -47.65
C THR A 8 18.17 -24.39 -49.01
N ALA A 9 17.84 -23.09 -49.01
CA ALA A 9 18.26 -22.17 -50.08
C ALA A 9 18.33 -20.73 -49.55
N THR A 10 19.41 -20.05 -49.92
CA THR A 10 19.81 -18.70 -49.49
C THR A 10 19.92 -17.77 -50.71
N LEU A 11 19.74 -16.47 -50.44
CA LEU A 11 20.24 -15.27 -51.15
C LEU A 11 19.54 -14.76 -52.43
N GLY A 12 19.30 -13.44 -52.42
CA GLY A 12 19.00 -12.63 -53.61
C GLY A 12 18.55 -11.20 -53.27
N ALA A 13 19.51 -10.28 -53.10
CA ALA A 13 19.29 -8.84 -53.05
C ALA A 13 19.06 -8.27 -54.45
N VAL A 14 18.12 -7.33 -54.63
CA VAL A 14 18.06 -6.41 -55.77
C VAL A 14 17.56 -5.04 -55.30
N ALA A 15 18.33 -4.01 -55.65
CA ALA A 15 18.03 -2.58 -55.50
C ALA A 15 17.57 -1.98 -56.85
N VAL A 16 17.22 -0.67 -56.81
CA VAL A 16 16.96 0.26 -57.94
C VAL A 16 15.48 0.20 -58.39
N SER A 17 14.70 1.29 -58.54
CA SER A 17 14.96 2.59 -59.17
C SER A 17 13.99 3.68 -58.69
N VAL A 18 14.50 4.91 -58.66
CA VAL A 18 13.74 6.17 -58.70
C VAL A 18 13.24 6.40 -60.13
N ASP A 19 12.04 6.93 -60.33
CA ASP A 19 11.85 8.00 -61.31
C ASP A 19 10.62 8.88 -61.01
N THR A 20 10.86 10.15 -61.34
CA THR A 20 10.07 11.37 -61.27
C THR A 20 9.11 11.52 -62.45
N SER A 21 8.00 12.27 -62.28
CA SER A 21 7.63 13.44 -63.11
C SER A 21 6.13 13.79 -63.08
N THR A 22 5.84 14.93 -62.43
CA THR A 22 5.05 16.10 -62.88
C THR A 22 3.82 15.99 -63.81
N LYS A 23 2.70 16.60 -63.36
CA LYS A 23 2.05 17.83 -63.90
C LYS A 23 0.83 18.17 -63.01
N VAL A 24 0.79 19.23 -62.19
CA VAL A 24 0.68 20.69 -62.44
C VAL A 24 -0.51 21.11 -63.30
N LYS A 25 -1.49 21.76 -62.64
CA LYS A 25 -2.06 23.10 -62.93
C LYS A 25 -3.00 23.46 -61.77
N SER A 26 -2.62 24.28 -60.79
CA SER A 26 -2.40 25.74 -60.79
C SER A 26 -3.64 26.57 -61.11
N ASN A 27 -4.18 27.24 -60.10
CA ASN A 27 -4.47 28.69 -60.05
C ASN A 27 -5.43 28.95 -58.87
N LYS A 28 -5.32 30.02 -58.08
CA LYS A 28 -4.33 31.09 -57.97
C LYS A 28 -4.73 31.88 -56.71
N THR A 29 -3.73 32.31 -55.94
CA THR A 29 -3.56 33.66 -55.32
C THR A 29 -4.74 34.34 -54.60
N SER A 30 -4.59 35.01 -53.46
CA SER A 30 -3.43 35.50 -52.71
C SER A 30 -3.94 36.33 -51.53
N SER A 31 -3.12 36.45 -50.47
CA SER A 31 -2.80 37.65 -49.67
C SER A 31 -3.95 38.51 -49.09
N ALA A 32 -3.84 39.16 -47.94
CA ALA A 32 -2.89 39.20 -46.84
C ALA A 32 -3.56 40.13 -45.79
N GLY A 33 -3.09 40.07 -44.54
CA GLY A 33 -2.96 41.28 -43.72
C GLY A 33 -4.18 41.75 -42.90
N GLY A 34 -4.04 41.66 -41.58
CA GLY A 34 -3.92 42.87 -40.77
C GLY A 34 -5.17 43.48 -40.11
N ARG A 35 -5.21 43.30 -38.77
CA ARG A 35 -5.57 44.28 -37.72
C ARG A 35 -7.04 44.72 -37.50
N SER A 36 -7.48 44.40 -36.28
CA SER A 36 -8.15 45.21 -35.23
C SER A 36 -9.32 46.14 -35.58
N LEU A 37 -10.39 46.04 -34.77
CA LEU A 37 -11.08 47.09 -33.98
C LEU A 37 -12.49 46.55 -33.66
N TRP A 38 -12.84 46.24 -32.42
CA TRP A 38 -13.45 47.20 -31.48
C TRP A 38 -14.36 48.23 -32.14
N GLN A 39 -15.66 47.90 -32.22
CA GLN A 39 -16.85 48.76 -32.11
C GLN A 39 -18.08 47.85 -32.29
N GLN A 40 -19.21 47.91 -31.60
CA GLN A 40 -19.71 48.65 -30.44
C GLN A 40 -21.15 48.12 -30.23
N ALA A 41 -21.58 47.86 -28.99
CA ALA A 41 -22.98 47.93 -28.51
C ALA A 41 -23.02 47.40 -27.05
N THR A 42 -22.77 48.21 -26.03
CA THR A 42 -23.76 48.99 -25.23
C THR A 42 -24.98 48.21 -24.75
N GLY A 43 -25.01 47.89 -23.44
CA GLY A 43 -26.24 47.65 -22.67
C GLY A 43 -26.17 46.50 -21.66
N GLY A 44 -26.11 46.80 -20.35
CA GLY A 44 -26.47 45.85 -19.29
C GLY A 44 -25.55 45.78 -18.06
N SER A 45 -25.46 46.86 -17.27
CA SER A 45 -24.63 46.92 -16.04
C SER A 45 -25.18 46.10 -14.85
N VAL A 46 -26.29 45.38 -15.00
CA VAL A 46 -26.89 44.58 -13.92
C VAL A 46 -26.37 43.12 -13.92
N VAL A 47 -25.96 42.60 -15.08
CA VAL A 47 -25.51 41.20 -15.21
C VAL A 47 -24.05 41.01 -14.77
N GLN A 48 -23.19 42.03 -14.96
CA GLN A 48 -21.79 41.97 -14.48
C GLN A 48 -21.69 42.08 -12.95
N GLY A 49 -22.56 42.86 -12.29
CA GLY A 49 -22.59 42.93 -10.83
C GLY A 49 -23.05 41.61 -10.18
N ALA A 50 -24.07 40.97 -10.77
CA ALA A 50 -24.56 39.68 -10.27
C ALA A 50 -23.53 38.55 -10.43
N LEU A 51 -22.79 38.52 -11.55
CA LEU A 51 -21.73 37.53 -11.78
C LEU A 51 -20.54 37.74 -10.82
N LEU A 52 -20.16 38.99 -10.55
CA LEU A 52 -19.08 39.31 -9.61
C LEU A 52 -19.48 38.92 -8.16
N CYS A 53 -20.71 39.22 -7.74
CA CYS A 53 -21.23 38.81 -6.44
C CYS A 53 -21.34 37.29 -6.30
N PHE A 54 -21.74 36.58 -7.36
CA PHE A 54 -21.80 35.12 -7.34
C PHE A 54 -20.41 34.49 -7.21
N VAL A 55 -19.39 35.02 -7.91
CA VAL A 55 -18.01 34.54 -7.79
C VAL A 55 -17.44 34.83 -6.40
N PHE A 56 -17.66 36.03 -5.85
CA PHE A 56 -17.19 36.38 -4.50
C PHE A 56 -17.91 35.57 -3.41
N ALA A 57 -19.22 35.34 -3.52
CA ALA A 57 -19.95 34.50 -2.57
C ALA A 57 -19.45 33.06 -2.58
N ASN A 58 -19.18 32.49 -3.76
CA ASN A 58 -18.60 31.15 -3.86
C ASN A 58 -17.16 31.10 -3.32
N PHE A 59 -16.36 32.16 -3.48
CA PHE A 59 -15.02 32.24 -2.89
C PHE A 59 -15.06 32.34 -1.35
N ILE A 60 -16.01 33.09 -0.79
CA ILE A 60 -16.20 33.18 0.68
C ILE A 60 -16.69 31.84 1.25
N VAL A 61 -17.57 31.14 0.54
CA VAL A 61 -18.03 29.79 0.93
C VAL A 61 -16.91 28.77 0.82
N LEU A 62 -16.09 28.80 -0.24
CA LEU A 62 -14.89 27.97 -0.33
C LEU A 62 -13.88 28.30 0.76
N TYR A 63 -13.67 29.57 1.09
CA TYR A 63 -12.79 30.00 2.18
C TYR A 63 -13.30 29.53 3.55
N ALA A 64 -14.61 29.67 3.81
CA ALA A 64 -15.23 29.18 5.04
C ALA A 64 -15.23 27.64 5.14
N LEU A 65 -15.35 26.92 4.02
CA LEU A 65 -15.27 25.46 4.00
C LEU A 65 -13.84 24.93 4.11
N HIS A 66 -12.83 25.67 3.63
CA HIS A 66 -11.42 25.27 3.74
C HIS A 66 -10.77 25.68 5.07
N PHE A 67 -11.21 26.76 5.70
CA PHE A 67 -10.55 27.32 6.89
C PHE A 67 -11.46 27.47 8.13
N GLY A 68 -12.77 27.17 8.03
CA GLY A 68 -13.73 27.37 9.11
C GLY A 68 -13.87 26.24 10.12
N HIS A 69 -13.11 25.14 10.01
CA HIS A 69 -13.14 24.03 10.96
C HIS A 69 -11.74 23.75 11.54
N HIS A 70 -11.25 24.69 12.34
CA HIS A 70 -10.33 24.35 13.43
C HIS A 70 -11.17 24.16 14.69
N PRO A 71 -11.28 22.95 15.27
CA PRO A 71 -11.82 22.81 16.61
C PRO A 71 -10.83 23.42 17.60
N GLU A 72 -11.09 24.67 18.00
CA GLU A 72 -10.58 25.17 19.27
C GLU A 72 -11.28 24.41 20.41
N SER A 73 -10.47 23.69 21.19
CA SER A 73 -10.56 23.44 22.63
C SER A 73 -10.30 21.97 22.97
N TRP A 74 -9.10 21.69 23.50
CA TRP A 74 -8.83 20.75 24.60
C TRP A 74 -7.40 20.93 25.10
N PHE A 75 -7.11 22.12 25.63
CA PHE A 75 -6.05 22.29 26.62
C PHE A 75 -6.57 23.22 27.72
N SER A 76 -7.02 22.62 28.82
CA SER A 76 -7.04 23.29 30.12
C SER A 76 -5.71 23.02 30.80
N PRO A 77 -4.80 23.99 30.94
CA PRO A 77 -3.68 23.84 31.85
C PRO A 77 -4.21 24.04 33.28
N SER A 78 -4.22 22.98 34.07
CA SER A 78 -4.41 23.06 35.51
C SER A 78 -3.29 23.91 36.13
N SER A 79 -3.72 24.90 36.89
CA SER A 79 -2.99 25.84 37.74
C SER A 79 -1.75 25.29 38.46
N ALA A 80 -0.62 25.99 38.30
CA ALA A 80 0.39 26.12 39.34
C ALA A 80 0.60 27.62 39.61
N THR A 81 0.20 28.03 40.80
CA THR A 81 0.27 29.38 41.38
C THR A 81 1.71 29.89 41.50
N ALA A 82 1.98 31.07 40.95
CA ALA A 82 3.09 31.92 41.39
C ALA A 82 2.61 33.37 41.47
N ALA A 83 2.75 33.93 42.67
CA ALA A 83 2.26 35.24 43.10
C ALA A 83 2.92 36.40 42.33
N ALA A 84 2.14 37.46 42.13
CA ALA A 84 2.63 38.79 41.78
C ALA A 84 3.54 39.34 42.90
N PRO A 85 4.43 40.30 42.58
CA PRO A 85 4.02 41.68 42.84
C PRO A 85 4.38 42.70 41.75
N THR A 86 3.56 43.74 41.78
CA THR A 86 3.58 45.06 41.16
C THR A 86 4.88 45.86 41.35
N THR A 87 5.37 46.54 40.30
CA THR A 87 5.44 48.03 40.14
C THR A 87 6.33 48.41 38.93
N ALA A 88 5.80 49.22 38.01
CA ALA A 88 6.59 50.10 37.13
C ALA A 88 7.01 51.38 37.92
N PRO A 89 7.82 52.35 37.43
CA PRO A 89 8.31 52.57 36.05
C PRO A 89 9.78 53.08 35.92
N THR A 90 10.36 53.06 34.72
CA THR A 90 11.02 54.23 34.07
C THR A 90 11.66 53.88 32.72
N THR A 91 11.54 54.84 31.81
CA THR A 91 12.06 54.90 30.44
C THR A 91 13.58 54.95 30.34
N THR A 92 14.17 54.16 29.44
CA THR A 92 15.39 54.58 28.72
C THR A 92 15.40 53.98 27.31
N THR A 93 15.49 54.86 26.31
CA THR A 93 15.81 54.55 24.92
C THR A 93 17.26 54.06 24.84
N THR A 94 17.48 52.86 24.28
CA THR A 94 18.81 52.47 23.80
C THR A 94 18.66 51.55 22.59
N ASN A 95 19.07 52.08 21.43
CA ASN A 95 19.40 51.31 20.25
C ASN A 95 20.47 50.27 20.62
N THR A 96 20.12 48.99 20.56
CA THR A 96 21.09 47.89 20.45
C THR A 96 20.54 46.86 19.49
N ASN A 97 21.42 46.41 18.59
CA ASN A 97 21.22 45.31 17.64
C ASN A 97 20.34 44.21 18.24
N THR A 98 19.22 43.91 17.59
CA THR A 98 18.42 42.73 17.87
C THR A 98 19.20 41.49 17.48
N THR A 99 19.95 40.95 18.44
CA THR A 99 20.36 39.55 18.46
C THR A 99 19.12 38.67 18.19
N PRO A 100 19.18 37.69 17.26
CA PRO A 100 18.00 36.89 16.94
C PRO A 100 17.56 36.05 18.14
N SER A 101 16.24 35.95 18.30
CA SER A 101 15.50 35.31 19.39
C SER A 101 16.10 34.00 19.91
N SER A 102 16.17 33.87 21.25
CA SER A 102 16.39 32.61 21.95
C SER A 102 15.43 31.53 21.46
N ALA A 103 15.93 30.30 21.35
CA ALA A 103 15.13 29.17 20.89
C ALA A 103 14.09 28.80 21.94
N ALA A 104 12.82 28.66 21.54
CA ALA A 104 11.76 28.26 22.44
C ALA A 104 11.87 26.76 22.75
N THR A 105 12.06 26.42 24.01
CA THR A 105 12.27 25.03 24.47
C THR A 105 11.13 24.60 25.39
N VAL A 106 10.60 23.39 25.18
CA VAL A 106 9.57 22.78 26.03
C VAL A 106 9.98 21.34 26.34
N SER A 107 9.80 20.93 27.59
CA SER A 107 10.13 19.57 28.04
C SER A 107 8.93 18.64 27.86
N PHE A 108 9.16 17.47 27.24
CA PHE A 108 8.16 16.42 27.05
C PHE A 108 8.55 15.15 27.79
N GLY A 109 7.56 14.35 28.22
CA GLY A 109 7.79 12.98 28.66
C GLY A 109 7.93 12.03 27.45
N SER A 110 8.81 11.05 27.55
CA SER A 110 8.93 9.96 26.57
C SER A 110 8.41 8.65 27.18
N SER A 111 7.54 7.95 26.48
CA SER A 111 7.19 6.55 26.80
C SER A 111 7.69 5.56 25.76
N GLN A 112 8.17 6.04 24.59
CA GLN A 112 8.78 5.18 23.59
C GLN A 112 10.28 5.00 23.83
N SER A 113 10.70 3.74 23.88
CA SER A 113 12.11 3.34 23.75
C SER A 113 12.61 3.79 22.37
N GLY A 114 13.54 4.75 22.35
CA GLY A 114 14.23 5.18 21.14
C GLY A 114 15.59 5.78 21.48
N ASN A 115 16.54 5.67 20.56
CA ASN A 115 17.82 6.37 20.67
C ASN A 115 17.61 7.85 20.36
N PHE A 116 17.03 8.58 21.31
CA PHE A 116 16.95 10.03 21.26
C PHE A 116 18.36 10.62 21.27
N GLN A 117 18.70 11.35 20.21
CA GLN A 117 19.97 12.05 20.07
C GLN A 117 19.72 13.53 19.92
N ALA A 118 20.56 14.36 20.56
CA ALA A 118 20.51 15.80 20.38
C ALA A 118 20.56 16.17 18.90
N GLY A 119 19.70 17.09 18.47
CA GLY A 119 19.56 17.50 17.08
C GLY A 119 18.64 16.62 16.23
N SER A 120 18.12 15.50 16.75
CA SER A 120 17.15 14.68 16.02
C SER A 120 15.77 15.34 15.98
N ALA A 121 15.09 15.20 14.85
CA ALA A 121 13.69 15.61 14.72
C ALA A 121 12.76 14.67 15.49
N VAL A 122 11.71 15.25 16.06
CA VAL A 122 10.74 14.53 16.88
C VAL A 122 9.30 14.85 16.49
N SER A 123 8.42 13.88 16.72
CA SER A 123 6.97 14.01 16.52
C SER A 123 6.22 13.59 17.79
N LEU A 124 4.92 13.84 17.83
CA LEU A 124 4.04 13.32 18.85
C LEU A 124 3.33 12.06 18.35
N THR A 125 3.11 11.11 19.26
CA THR A 125 2.30 9.93 19.03
C THR A 125 1.43 9.65 20.25
N GLN A 126 0.34 8.92 20.07
CA GLN A 126 -0.40 8.40 21.21
C GLN A 126 0.40 7.29 21.88
N ASP A 127 0.47 7.33 23.21
CA ASP A 127 1.05 6.27 24.01
C ASP A 127 0.17 5.03 23.92
N SER A 128 0.73 3.97 23.31
CA SER A 128 0.05 2.69 23.13
C SER A 128 -0.30 1.98 24.43
N THR A 129 0.30 2.39 25.55
CA THR A 129 0.05 1.84 26.89
C THR A 129 -0.93 2.69 27.71
N SER A 130 -1.26 3.90 27.24
CA SER A 130 -2.14 4.82 27.96
C SER A 130 -3.61 4.60 27.61
N ALA A 131 -4.42 4.23 28.61
CA ALA A 131 -5.87 4.12 28.46
C ALA A 131 -6.55 5.47 28.13
N ASN A 132 -5.89 6.59 28.41
CA ASN A 132 -6.43 7.94 28.21
C ASN A 132 -5.96 8.59 26.89
N GLY A 133 -5.21 7.85 26.06
CA GLY A 133 -4.69 8.38 24.80
C GLY A 133 -3.67 9.51 24.98
N ALA A 134 -2.90 9.50 26.06
CA ALA A 134 -1.87 10.52 26.31
C ALA A 134 -0.89 10.62 25.14
N MET A 135 -0.52 11.84 24.77
CA MET A 135 0.48 12.08 23.72
C MET A 135 1.89 12.03 24.33
N VAL A 136 2.80 11.35 23.65
CA VAL A 136 4.20 11.18 24.06
C VAL A 136 5.13 11.53 22.91
N LEU A 137 6.38 11.85 23.26
CA LEU A 137 7.42 12.12 22.28
C LEU A 137 7.84 10.83 21.56
N ARG A 138 8.00 10.92 20.24
CA ARG A 138 8.58 9.89 19.39
C ARG A 138 9.79 10.44 18.63
N ASN A 139 10.85 9.65 18.53
CA ASN A 139 11.98 9.97 17.67
C ASN A 139 11.60 9.83 16.19
N GLY A 140 11.98 10.81 15.38
CA GLY A 140 11.58 10.89 13.98
C GLY A 140 10.23 11.54 13.77
N ALA A 141 10.05 12.05 12.55
CA ALA A 141 8.86 12.78 12.13
C ALA A 141 8.69 12.72 10.61
N GLY A 142 7.52 13.12 10.13
CA GLY A 142 7.16 13.10 8.72
C GLY A 142 6.97 11.69 8.15
N THR A 143 6.73 11.62 6.85
CA THR A 143 6.61 10.34 6.15
C THR A 143 7.90 10.03 5.40
N THR A 144 8.42 8.82 5.57
CA THR A 144 9.66 8.35 4.93
C THR A 144 9.46 6.98 4.28
N ALA A 145 9.91 6.84 3.03
CA ALA A 145 10.10 5.55 2.38
C ALA A 145 11.60 5.26 2.28
N TYR A 146 12.04 4.22 2.99
CA TYR A 146 13.39 3.65 2.90
C TYR A 146 13.37 2.53 1.87
N LEU A 147 13.94 2.80 0.71
CA LEU A 147 13.95 1.91 -0.45
C LEU A 147 15.15 0.98 -0.44
N ASN A 148 15.11 -0.08 -1.25
CA ASN A 148 16.20 -1.04 -1.47
C ASN A 148 16.73 -1.68 -0.17
N ARG A 149 15.85 -1.99 0.79
CA ARG A 149 16.27 -2.45 2.12
C ARG A 149 16.64 -3.92 2.20
N LEU A 150 16.29 -4.70 1.18
CA LEU A 150 16.64 -6.12 1.05
C LEU A 150 16.88 -6.46 -0.43
N THR A 151 17.88 -7.30 -0.68
CA THR A 151 18.08 -8.00 -1.96
C THR A 151 18.27 -9.49 -1.66
N ILE A 152 17.45 -10.33 -2.27
CA ILE A 152 17.54 -11.79 -2.14
C ILE A 152 18.61 -12.26 -3.14
N SER A 153 19.69 -12.83 -2.62
CA SER A 153 20.91 -13.15 -3.38
C SER A 153 20.91 -14.54 -4.03
N LYS A 154 20.10 -15.49 -3.51
CA LYS A 154 20.04 -16.87 -4.00
C LYS A 154 18.90 -17.09 -4.99
N GLY A 155 18.98 -16.48 -6.17
CA GLY A 155 18.00 -16.67 -7.25
C GLY A 155 18.40 -15.94 -8.54
N ASP A 156 18.40 -16.67 -9.66
CA ASP A 156 18.55 -16.12 -11.01
C ASP A 156 17.23 -15.48 -11.51
N ALA A 157 16.09 -15.87 -10.92
CA ALA A 157 14.78 -15.30 -11.20
C ALA A 157 13.81 -15.51 -10.02
N PHE A 158 12.78 -14.67 -9.96
CA PHE A 158 11.68 -14.77 -8.99
C PHE A 158 10.33 -14.63 -9.68
N ASP A 159 9.29 -15.28 -9.12
CA ASP A 159 7.96 -15.28 -9.74
C ASP A 159 6.90 -14.51 -8.93
N TYR A 160 6.95 -14.58 -7.59
CA TYR A 160 5.97 -13.90 -6.73
C TYR A 160 6.54 -13.53 -5.35
N VAL A 161 5.81 -12.68 -4.63
CA VAL A 161 5.97 -12.42 -3.19
C VAL A 161 4.60 -12.48 -2.49
N ASN A 162 4.54 -13.12 -1.32
CA ASN A 162 3.42 -13.08 -0.38
C ASN A 162 3.95 -12.78 1.01
N LEU A 163 3.26 -11.94 1.78
CA LEU A 163 3.62 -11.56 3.13
C LEU A 163 2.46 -11.82 4.09
N ALA A 164 2.77 -12.23 5.32
CA ALA A 164 1.79 -12.41 6.38
C ALA A 164 2.42 -12.12 7.75
N PRO A 165 1.67 -11.69 8.77
CA PRO A 165 2.22 -11.51 10.11
C PRO A 165 2.71 -12.82 10.71
N MET A 166 3.72 -12.81 11.59
CA MET A 166 4.19 -14.04 12.27
C MET A 166 3.24 -14.52 13.38
N GLY A 167 2.25 -13.72 13.78
CA GLY A 167 1.26 -14.11 14.77
C GLY A 167 0.01 -13.24 14.70
N VAL A 168 -0.86 -13.36 15.70
CA VAL A 168 -2.12 -12.62 15.83
C VAL A 168 -2.30 -11.93 17.19
N SER A 169 -1.47 -12.22 18.19
CA SER A 169 -1.52 -11.57 19.51
C SER A 169 -1.13 -10.09 19.51
N LYS A 170 -0.38 -9.65 18.51
CA LYS A 170 -0.01 -8.25 18.28
C LYS A 170 -0.57 -7.76 16.96
N THR A 171 -0.83 -6.46 16.88
CA THR A 171 -1.28 -5.78 15.66
C THR A 171 -0.18 -5.63 14.61
N ALA A 172 1.08 -5.68 15.03
CA ALA A 172 2.25 -5.57 14.18
C ALA A 172 3.38 -6.44 14.73
N TYR A 173 4.18 -6.99 13.84
CA TYR A 173 5.36 -7.77 14.19
C TYR A 173 6.56 -7.25 13.41
N THR A 174 7.71 -7.12 14.08
CA THR A 174 8.97 -6.83 13.39
C THR A 174 9.47 -8.05 12.60
N ARG A 175 9.10 -9.26 13.03
CA ARG A 175 9.30 -10.50 12.29
C ARG A 175 7.99 -10.96 11.65
N ASN A 176 7.99 -11.20 10.35
CA ASN A 176 6.83 -11.62 9.56
C ASN A 176 7.15 -12.85 8.72
N LEU A 177 6.14 -13.46 8.12
CA LEU A 177 6.28 -14.50 7.12
C LEU A 177 6.45 -13.88 5.74
N ILE A 178 7.36 -14.47 4.96
CA ILE A 178 7.49 -14.19 3.54
C ILE A 178 7.52 -15.50 2.77
N SER A 179 6.80 -15.52 1.64
CA SER A 179 6.93 -16.55 0.63
C SER A 179 7.26 -15.95 -0.72
N TYR A 180 8.17 -16.61 -1.43
CA TYR A 180 8.54 -16.30 -2.80
C TYR A 180 8.91 -17.58 -3.53
N ARG A 181 8.95 -17.53 -4.86
CA ARG A 181 9.49 -18.60 -5.70
C ARG A 181 10.76 -18.13 -6.35
N ARG A 182 11.80 -18.96 -6.28
CA ARG A 182 13.10 -18.69 -6.89
C ARG A 182 13.44 -19.76 -7.92
N THR A 183 14.07 -19.32 -9.00
CA THR A 183 14.76 -20.21 -9.94
C THR A 183 16.25 -19.93 -9.86
N PHE A 184 17.08 -20.96 -9.79
CA PHE A 184 18.53 -20.82 -9.75
C PHE A 184 19.22 -21.98 -10.45
N THR A 185 20.41 -21.72 -11.00
CA THR A 185 21.22 -22.70 -11.71
C THR A 185 22.48 -23.00 -10.92
N THR A 186 22.69 -24.26 -10.56
CA THR A 186 23.90 -24.71 -9.87
C THR A 186 24.47 -25.89 -10.62
N ASN A 187 25.76 -25.83 -10.99
CA ASN A 187 26.46 -26.86 -11.75
C ASN A 187 25.68 -27.31 -13.02
N GLY A 188 25.14 -26.35 -13.76
CA GLY A 188 24.37 -26.60 -14.99
C GLY A 188 22.96 -27.16 -14.78
N THR A 189 22.52 -27.37 -13.54
CA THR A 189 21.14 -27.82 -13.23
C THR A 189 20.30 -26.64 -12.75
N THR A 190 19.25 -26.31 -13.49
CA THR A 190 18.26 -25.30 -13.10
C THR A 190 17.20 -25.92 -12.18
N LYS A 191 16.97 -25.31 -11.03
CA LYS A 191 15.95 -25.69 -10.07
C LYS A 191 15.00 -24.52 -9.84
N THR A 192 13.72 -24.84 -9.67
CA THR A 192 12.68 -23.88 -9.31
C THR A 192 11.94 -24.37 -8.09
N GLU A 193 11.90 -23.55 -7.05
CA GLU A 193 11.33 -23.91 -5.76
C GLU A 193 10.65 -22.71 -5.09
N SER A 194 9.62 -23.01 -4.32
CA SER A 194 8.90 -22.06 -3.48
C SER A 194 9.38 -22.16 -2.04
N VAL A 195 9.57 -21.01 -1.41
CA VAL A 195 10.14 -20.87 -0.06
C VAL A 195 9.09 -20.24 0.87
N VAL A 196 9.05 -20.66 2.13
CA VAL A 196 8.48 -19.88 3.25
C VAL A 196 9.57 -19.66 4.28
N THR A 197 9.79 -18.40 4.67
CA THR A 197 10.78 -18.04 5.69
C THR A 197 10.34 -16.79 6.47
N SER A 198 11.17 -16.29 7.37
CA SER A 198 10.94 -15.04 8.08
C SER A 198 11.54 -13.83 7.35
N LEU A 199 10.81 -12.72 7.41
CA LEU A 199 11.27 -11.37 7.09
C LEU A 199 11.36 -10.56 8.38
N ASP A 200 12.55 -10.08 8.69
CA ASP A 200 12.89 -9.40 9.94
C ASP A 200 13.18 -7.92 9.66
N VAL A 201 12.51 -7.03 10.40
CA VAL A 201 12.68 -5.58 10.31
C VAL A 201 13.27 -5.04 11.60
N ASP A 202 14.43 -4.41 11.50
CA ASP A 202 14.98 -3.60 12.56
C ASP A 202 14.55 -2.15 12.36
N ILE A 203 13.60 -1.70 13.18
CA ILE A 203 13.05 -0.34 13.14
C ILE A 203 14.11 0.72 13.51
N ASN A 204 15.17 0.37 14.24
CA ASN A 204 16.22 1.33 14.61
C ASN A 204 17.19 1.57 13.46
N THR A 205 17.69 0.49 12.84
CA THR A 205 18.62 0.59 11.70
C THR A 205 17.91 0.73 10.36
N LYS A 206 16.58 0.60 10.34
CA LYS A 206 15.73 0.57 9.14
C LYS A 206 16.12 -0.59 8.19
N ALA A 207 16.78 -1.63 8.72
CA ALA A 207 17.20 -2.78 7.95
C ALA A 207 16.05 -3.77 7.78
N VAL A 208 15.98 -4.38 6.59
CA VAL A 208 15.08 -5.50 6.30
C VAL A 208 15.96 -6.69 5.95
N THR A 209 15.77 -7.79 6.65
CA THR A 209 16.57 -9.02 6.50
C THR A 209 15.65 -10.22 6.34
N LEU A 210 16.22 -11.31 5.83
CA LEU A 210 15.51 -12.55 5.57
C LEU A 210 16.28 -13.69 6.22
N THR A 211 15.59 -14.57 6.93
CA THR A 211 16.22 -15.82 7.39
C THR A 211 16.45 -16.69 6.17
N GLU A 212 17.71 -17.06 5.92
CA GLU A 212 18.07 -17.94 4.82
C GLU A 212 17.43 -19.32 5.01
N PRO A 213 16.64 -19.83 4.03
CA PRO A 213 16.05 -21.15 4.14
C PRO A 213 17.14 -22.22 4.02
N SER A 214 17.25 -23.13 5.00
CA SER A 214 18.01 -24.37 4.81
C SER A 214 17.13 -25.44 4.16
N SER A 215 17.73 -26.24 3.29
CA SER A 215 17.07 -27.41 2.69
C SER A 215 16.66 -28.47 3.72
N SER A 216 17.26 -28.45 4.92
CA SER A 216 16.88 -29.31 6.05
C SER A 216 15.61 -28.87 6.77
N ASP A 217 15.17 -27.62 6.60
CA ASP A 217 14.18 -27.01 7.50
C ASP A 217 12.74 -27.31 7.08
N GLY A 218 12.54 -28.02 5.97
CA GLY A 218 11.21 -28.27 5.40
C GLY A 218 10.58 -27.03 4.77
N ASN A 219 11.27 -25.89 4.74
CA ASN A 219 10.78 -24.57 4.31
C ASN A 219 10.75 -24.37 2.79
N VAL A 220 11.08 -25.40 2.03
CA VAL A 220 11.21 -25.38 0.58
C VAL A 220 10.30 -26.45 -0.02
N VAL A 221 9.51 -26.05 -1.02
CA VAL A 221 8.60 -26.93 -1.77
C VAL A 221 8.97 -26.87 -3.25
N ALA A 222 9.26 -28.02 -3.85
CA ALA A 222 9.55 -28.13 -5.27
C ALA A 222 8.26 -28.33 -6.09
N GLY A 223 8.20 -27.75 -7.29
CA GLY A 223 7.10 -27.98 -8.25
C GLY A 223 5.74 -27.36 -7.90
N LEU A 224 5.58 -26.77 -6.72
CA LEU A 224 4.38 -26.06 -6.29
C LEU A 224 4.68 -24.57 -6.08
N ASN A 225 3.67 -23.73 -6.31
CA ASN A 225 3.67 -22.30 -6.01
C ASN A 225 2.87 -22.07 -4.73
N ILE A 226 3.41 -21.30 -3.79
CA ILE A 226 2.64 -20.81 -2.64
C ILE A 226 1.87 -19.56 -3.11
N ARG A 227 0.56 -19.65 -3.23
CA ARG A 227 -0.32 -18.58 -3.72
C ARG A 227 -0.83 -17.65 -2.61
N GLY A 228 -0.65 -18.03 -1.34
CA GLY A 228 -1.06 -17.20 -0.21
C GLY A 228 -0.67 -17.80 1.13
N LEU A 229 -0.64 -16.95 2.15
CA LEU A 229 -0.35 -17.27 3.55
C LEU A 229 -1.46 -16.70 4.44
N ALA A 230 -1.91 -17.44 5.45
CA ALA A 230 -2.72 -16.90 6.53
C ALA A 230 -2.23 -17.39 7.87
N THR A 231 -1.98 -16.45 8.75
CA THR A 231 -1.61 -16.70 10.13
C THR A 231 -2.87 -16.86 10.96
N LEU A 232 -3.02 -18.03 11.59
CA LEU A 232 -4.21 -18.39 12.37
C LEU A 232 -3.99 -18.07 13.84
N SER A 233 -2.79 -18.36 14.34
CA SER A 233 -2.33 -18.06 15.70
C SER A 233 -0.84 -17.73 15.73
N ASP A 234 -0.31 -17.40 16.90
CA ASP A 234 1.13 -17.18 17.11
C ASP A 234 1.99 -18.43 16.91
N SER A 235 1.36 -19.60 16.72
CA SER A 235 2.05 -20.88 16.54
C SER A 235 1.72 -21.60 15.22
N LEU A 236 0.77 -21.06 14.45
CA LEU A 236 0.20 -21.74 13.29
C LEU A 236 -0.18 -20.75 12.19
N ALA A 237 0.28 -21.05 10.98
CA ALA A 237 -0.20 -20.47 9.75
C ALA A 237 -0.57 -21.57 8.74
N ILE A 238 -1.19 -21.19 7.63
CA ILE A 238 -1.51 -22.06 6.50
C ILE A 238 -0.95 -21.45 5.23
N ALA A 239 -0.26 -22.28 4.45
CA ALA A 239 0.15 -21.97 3.10
C ALA A 239 -0.84 -22.60 2.10
N LEU A 240 -1.38 -21.77 1.21
CA LEU A 240 -2.11 -22.23 0.02
C LEU A 240 -1.08 -22.53 -1.05
N VAL A 241 -0.96 -23.79 -1.43
CA VAL A 241 -0.03 -24.24 -2.47
C VAL A 241 -0.80 -24.75 -3.67
N ALA A 242 -0.28 -24.52 -4.87
CA ALA A 242 -0.89 -25.02 -6.09
C ALA A 242 0.18 -25.41 -7.11
N SER A 243 -0.09 -26.42 -7.93
CA SER A 243 0.77 -26.75 -9.05
C SER A 243 0.91 -25.55 -10.00
N SER A 244 2.11 -25.33 -10.53
CA SER A 244 2.33 -24.38 -11.63
C SER A 244 1.90 -24.94 -12.99
N ALA A 245 1.60 -26.23 -13.07
CA ALA A 245 1.15 -26.92 -14.28
C ALA A 245 -0.34 -27.25 -14.22
N PHE A 246 -1.02 -27.11 -15.36
CA PHE A 246 -2.39 -27.60 -15.55
C PHE A 246 -2.47 -29.09 -15.14
N PRO A 247 -3.48 -29.53 -14.38
CA PRO A 247 -4.76 -28.86 -14.08
C PRO A 247 -4.75 -27.88 -12.89
N TYR A 248 -3.59 -27.50 -12.37
CA TYR A 248 -3.45 -26.60 -11.22
C TYR A 248 -4.15 -27.13 -9.95
N PRO A 249 -3.90 -28.39 -9.52
CA PRO A 249 -4.39 -28.87 -8.23
C PRO A 249 -3.87 -27.98 -7.11
N SER A 250 -4.71 -27.74 -6.11
CA SER A 250 -4.40 -26.88 -4.97
C SER A 250 -4.58 -27.60 -3.64
N TYR A 251 -3.74 -27.22 -2.68
CA TYR A 251 -3.63 -27.85 -1.37
C TYR A 251 -3.46 -26.79 -0.29
N ALA A 252 -3.86 -27.14 0.93
CA ALA A 252 -3.51 -26.40 2.13
C ALA A 252 -2.41 -27.15 2.86
N MET A 253 -1.38 -26.43 3.28
CA MET A 253 -0.25 -26.98 4.02
C MET A 253 -0.08 -26.20 5.33
N PRO A 254 -0.13 -26.87 6.49
CA PRO A 254 0.14 -26.23 7.77
C PRO A 254 1.58 -25.71 7.83
N VAL A 255 1.75 -24.54 8.44
CA VAL A 255 3.04 -23.94 8.74
C VAL A 255 3.14 -23.78 10.25
N GLN A 256 4.02 -24.56 10.87
CA GLN A 256 4.28 -24.43 12.29
C GLN A 256 5.19 -23.22 12.53
N LEU A 257 4.82 -22.37 13.48
CA LEU A 257 5.59 -21.19 13.86
C LEU A 257 6.22 -21.47 15.23
N LYS A 258 7.38 -22.12 15.23
CA LYS A 258 8.09 -22.49 16.46
C LYS A 258 9.40 -21.74 16.54
N ASP A 259 9.76 -21.25 17.73
CA ASP A 259 11.00 -20.51 17.98
C ASP A 259 11.16 -19.31 17.00
N SER A 260 10.03 -18.72 16.62
CA SER A 260 9.95 -17.62 15.66
C SER A 260 10.54 -17.95 14.27
N GLN A 261 10.51 -19.23 13.88
CA GLN A 261 10.85 -19.70 12.54
C GLN A 261 9.67 -20.49 11.95
N PRO A 262 9.28 -20.23 10.69
CA PRO A 262 8.27 -21.04 10.04
C PRO A 262 8.83 -22.41 9.67
N ARG A 263 7.97 -23.42 9.70
CA ARG A 263 8.24 -24.78 9.21
C ARG A 263 7.02 -25.35 8.50
N LEU A 264 7.13 -25.59 7.19
CA LEU A 264 6.07 -26.25 6.44
C LEU A 264 5.94 -27.73 6.84
N GLN A 265 4.72 -28.13 7.16
CA GLN A 265 4.37 -29.51 7.49
C GLN A 265 3.95 -30.27 6.22
N GLN A 266 4.93 -30.52 5.34
CA GLN A 266 4.66 -31.10 4.01
C GLN A 266 3.97 -32.47 4.08
N ALA A 267 4.23 -33.27 5.12
CA ALA A 267 3.58 -34.56 5.34
C ALA A 267 2.08 -34.45 5.72
N LEU A 268 1.60 -33.26 6.07
CA LEU A 268 0.22 -32.98 6.49
C LEU A 268 -0.53 -32.13 5.47
N VAL A 269 -0.05 -32.11 4.22
CA VAL A 269 -0.72 -31.43 3.11
C VAL A 269 -2.11 -32.03 2.87
N ALA A 270 -3.10 -31.18 2.68
CA ALA A 270 -4.49 -31.59 2.44
C ALA A 270 -5.02 -31.03 1.13
N ASN A 271 -5.66 -31.89 0.32
CA ASN A 271 -6.21 -31.50 -0.99
C ASN A 271 -7.38 -30.52 -0.84
N ILE A 272 -7.31 -29.41 -1.57
CA ILE A 272 -8.42 -28.45 -1.68
C ILE A 272 -9.30 -28.86 -2.86
N THR A 273 -8.71 -28.94 -4.05
CA THR A 273 -9.37 -29.31 -5.30
C THR A 273 -8.33 -29.78 -6.31
N GLU A 274 -8.74 -30.66 -7.22
CA GLU A 274 -7.87 -31.20 -8.27
C GLU A 274 -7.64 -30.22 -9.43
N GLN A 275 -8.50 -29.21 -9.56
CA GLN A 275 -8.36 -28.17 -10.57
C GLN A 275 -8.91 -26.84 -10.05
N SER A 276 -8.11 -25.78 -10.21
CA SER A 276 -8.58 -24.42 -9.96
C SER A 276 -7.68 -23.36 -10.60
N ILE A 277 -8.29 -22.50 -11.41
CA ILE A 277 -7.57 -21.41 -12.07
C ILE A 277 -7.09 -20.33 -11.09
N SER A 278 -7.76 -20.16 -9.95
CA SER A 278 -7.38 -19.22 -8.89
C SER A 278 -8.03 -19.59 -7.56
N ASN A 279 -7.38 -19.22 -6.47
CA ASN A 279 -7.71 -19.61 -5.10
C ASN A 279 -7.27 -18.51 -4.15
N PHE A 280 -8.05 -18.29 -3.10
CA PHE A 280 -7.65 -17.44 -1.99
C PHE A 280 -7.94 -18.14 -0.67
N LEU A 281 -7.13 -17.85 0.34
CA LEU A 281 -7.38 -18.29 1.71
C LEU A 281 -7.49 -17.08 2.64
N GLY A 282 -8.10 -17.27 3.79
CA GLY A 282 -8.12 -16.30 4.88
C GLY A 282 -8.30 -16.99 6.24
N PRO A 283 -7.82 -16.38 7.34
CA PRO A 283 -8.04 -16.92 8.67
C PRO A 283 -9.53 -16.82 9.04
N LEU A 284 -10.03 -17.79 9.82
CA LEU A 284 -11.38 -17.74 10.41
C LEU A 284 -11.32 -17.73 11.94
N GLY A 285 -10.34 -18.43 12.51
CA GLY A 285 -10.08 -18.52 13.93
C GLY A 285 -8.70 -19.12 14.20
N PRO A 286 -8.35 -19.37 15.47
CA PRO A 286 -6.99 -19.79 15.87
C PRO A 286 -6.48 -21.09 15.23
N SER A 287 -7.39 -21.96 14.83
CA SER A 287 -7.12 -23.25 14.17
C SER A 287 -7.98 -23.46 12.92
N THR A 288 -8.72 -22.46 12.47
CA THR A 288 -9.66 -22.58 11.35
C THR A 288 -9.39 -21.54 10.28
N PHE A 289 -9.57 -21.92 9.03
CA PHE A 289 -9.33 -21.06 7.87
C PHE A 289 -10.31 -21.35 6.76
N VAL A 290 -10.59 -20.35 5.93
CA VAL A 290 -11.52 -20.44 4.80
C VAL A 290 -10.73 -20.46 3.51
N VAL A 291 -11.11 -21.33 2.57
CA VAL A 291 -10.59 -21.32 1.22
C VAL A 291 -11.73 -21.08 0.24
N ALA A 292 -11.54 -20.09 -0.64
CA ALA A 292 -12.40 -19.85 -1.80
C ALA A 292 -11.66 -20.28 -3.07
N TYR A 293 -12.35 -20.99 -3.97
CA TYR A 293 -11.75 -21.55 -5.18
C TYR A 293 -12.76 -21.70 -6.32
N TYR A 294 -12.27 -21.83 -7.55
CA TYR A 294 -13.09 -22.21 -8.70
C TYR A 294 -13.18 -23.72 -8.86
N GLU A 295 -14.36 -24.20 -9.26
CA GLU A 295 -14.53 -25.51 -9.87
C GLU A 295 -13.73 -25.67 -11.17
N PRO A 296 -13.51 -26.92 -11.61
CA PRO A 296 -13.04 -27.21 -12.96
C PRO A 296 -13.86 -26.46 -14.01
N TRP A 297 -13.17 -25.86 -14.99
CA TRP A 297 -13.85 -25.23 -16.12
C TRP A 297 -14.63 -26.28 -16.92
N SER A 298 -15.85 -25.94 -17.30
CA SER A 298 -16.70 -26.76 -18.15
C SER A 298 -17.13 -25.97 -19.40
N PRO A 299 -16.94 -26.50 -20.61
CA PRO A 299 -17.43 -25.86 -21.83
C PRO A 299 -18.94 -25.98 -22.02
N SER A 300 -19.56 -26.99 -21.41
CA SER A 300 -20.95 -27.40 -21.68
C SER A 300 -21.92 -27.11 -20.53
N SER A 301 -21.41 -26.72 -19.36
CA SER A 301 -22.21 -26.39 -18.18
C SER A 301 -21.63 -25.21 -17.43
N ALA A 302 -22.46 -24.54 -16.64
CA ALA A 302 -21.94 -23.55 -15.71
C ALA A 302 -20.98 -24.23 -14.70
N TYR A 303 -19.92 -23.52 -14.33
CA TYR A 303 -19.01 -23.90 -13.25
C TYR A 303 -19.02 -22.80 -12.18
N TYR A 304 -18.77 -23.16 -10.92
CA TYR A 304 -19.04 -22.26 -9.79
C TYR A 304 -17.80 -21.94 -8.96
N GLN A 305 -17.95 -20.94 -8.12
CA GLN A 305 -17.02 -20.65 -7.04
C GLN A 305 -17.50 -21.39 -5.79
N ARG A 306 -16.55 -22.00 -5.09
CA ARG A 306 -16.80 -22.85 -3.93
C ARG A 306 -16.00 -22.34 -2.74
N VAL A 307 -16.57 -22.55 -1.56
CA VAL A 307 -15.91 -22.33 -0.28
C VAL A 307 -15.96 -23.60 0.53
N LYS A 308 -14.86 -23.87 1.24
CA LYS A 308 -14.84 -24.82 2.35
C LYS A 308 -13.94 -24.29 3.47
N VAL A 309 -14.19 -24.74 4.68
CA VAL A 309 -13.44 -24.38 5.87
C VAL A 309 -12.57 -25.56 6.27
N GLY A 310 -11.28 -25.28 6.51
CA GLY A 310 -10.35 -26.24 7.07
C GLY A 310 -10.20 -26.00 8.57
N THR A 311 -10.24 -27.08 9.35
CA THR A 311 -9.90 -27.08 10.78
C THR A 311 -8.61 -27.86 10.97
N VAL A 312 -7.61 -27.23 11.58
CA VAL A 312 -6.31 -27.82 11.89
C VAL A 312 -6.36 -28.40 13.30
N ASP A 313 -6.07 -29.68 13.45
CA ASP A 313 -5.96 -30.32 14.76
C ASP A 313 -4.59 -30.04 15.42
N SER A 314 -4.40 -30.55 16.65
CA SER A 314 -3.14 -30.37 17.40
C SER A 314 -1.91 -31.00 16.74
N ASN A 315 -2.12 -32.00 15.86
CA ASN A 315 -1.05 -32.66 15.12
C ASN A 315 -0.75 -31.94 13.80
N GLY A 316 -1.57 -30.96 13.41
CA GLY A 316 -1.49 -30.24 12.15
C GLY A 316 -2.33 -30.85 11.02
N ALA A 317 -3.08 -31.94 11.26
CA ALA A 317 -3.92 -32.51 10.22
C ALA A 317 -5.14 -31.61 9.95
N ILE A 318 -5.55 -31.53 8.69
CA ILE A 318 -6.65 -30.66 8.25
C ILE A 318 -7.90 -31.49 8.00
N THR A 319 -8.98 -31.16 8.68
CA THR A 319 -10.33 -31.66 8.39
C THR A 319 -11.12 -30.59 7.62
N TRP A 320 -11.73 -30.97 6.50
CA TRP A 320 -12.54 -30.07 5.67
C TRP A 320 -14.02 -30.14 6.02
N SER A 321 -14.70 -28.99 5.95
CA SER A 321 -16.16 -28.94 5.86
C SER A 321 -16.65 -29.42 4.48
N ALA A 322 -17.97 -29.56 4.34
CA ALA A 322 -18.59 -29.63 3.01
C ALA A 322 -18.32 -28.34 2.20
N ASN A 323 -18.40 -28.47 0.87
CA ASN A 323 -18.22 -27.35 -0.05
C ASN A 323 -19.53 -26.59 -0.24
N GLN A 324 -19.51 -25.27 -0.12
CA GLN A 324 -20.65 -24.41 -0.35
C GLN A 324 -20.43 -23.52 -1.58
N THR A 325 -21.45 -23.37 -2.43
CA THR A 325 -21.42 -22.46 -3.58
C THR A 325 -21.71 -21.02 -3.16
N PHE A 326 -21.04 -20.08 -3.81
CA PHE A 326 -21.35 -18.66 -3.73
C PHE A 326 -21.21 -18.01 -5.11
N GLY A 327 -21.77 -16.80 -5.26
CA GLY A 327 -21.72 -16.07 -6.52
C GLY A 327 -22.63 -16.64 -7.61
N GLN A 328 -22.52 -16.05 -8.81
CA GLN A 328 -23.24 -16.52 -9.99
C GLN A 328 -22.39 -17.56 -10.74
N GLY A 329 -23.06 -18.52 -11.38
CA GLY A 329 -22.39 -19.52 -12.21
C GLY A 329 -21.63 -18.87 -13.36
N ASN A 330 -20.42 -19.36 -13.61
CA ASN A 330 -19.58 -18.93 -14.71
C ASN A 330 -19.90 -19.71 -15.97
N ASP A 331 -19.69 -19.08 -17.12
CA ASP A 331 -19.74 -19.72 -18.43
C ASP A 331 -18.62 -19.19 -19.33
N GLY A 332 -18.67 -19.49 -20.63
CA GLY A 332 -17.66 -19.02 -21.58
C GLY A 332 -17.58 -17.49 -21.72
N ASN A 333 -18.66 -16.76 -21.43
CA ASN A 333 -18.79 -15.31 -21.64
C ASN A 333 -18.77 -14.50 -20.33
N PHE A 334 -19.01 -15.16 -19.20
CA PHE A 334 -19.28 -14.52 -17.91
C PHE A 334 -18.50 -15.17 -16.78
N MET A 335 -17.85 -14.35 -15.95
CA MET A 335 -17.05 -14.81 -14.82
C MET A 335 -17.34 -14.01 -13.55
N THR A 336 -17.68 -14.70 -12.48
CA THR A 336 -17.66 -14.17 -11.11
C THR A 336 -16.24 -14.31 -10.56
N ASN A 337 -15.63 -13.17 -10.25
CA ASN A 337 -14.34 -13.05 -9.58
C ASN A 337 -14.54 -12.78 -8.09
N PHE A 338 -13.57 -13.16 -7.27
CA PHE A 338 -13.64 -13.00 -5.82
C PHE A 338 -12.28 -12.64 -5.23
N GLY A 339 -12.31 -11.98 -4.07
CA GLY A 339 -11.15 -11.72 -3.24
C GLY A 339 -10.98 -12.75 -2.13
N LYS A 340 -9.99 -12.53 -1.27
CA LYS A 340 -9.75 -13.39 -0.12
C LYS A 340 -10.90 -13.32 0.90
N PRO A 341 -11.33 -14.44 1.50
CA PRO A 341 -12.27 -14.43 2.62
C PRO A 341 -11.70 -13.63 3.80
N GLN A 342 -12.56 -12.92 4.52
CA GLN A 342 -12.19 -12.17 5.73
C GLN A 342 -13.09 -12.58 6.90
N PRO A 343 -12.53 -12.88 8.09
CA PRO A 343 -13.33 -13.18 9.27
C PRO A 343 -14.06 -11.91 9.72
N VAL A 344 -15.21 -12.04 10.38
CA VAL A 344 -15.90 -10.91 11.03
C VAL A 344 -15.76 -11.08 12.54
N PRO A 345 -14.78 -10.43 13.19
CA PRO A 345 -14.49 -10.68 14.61
C PRO A 345 -15.69 -10.49 15.55
N ALA A 346 -16.57 -9.53 15.25
CA ALA A 346 -17.75 -9.26 16.07
C ALA A 346 -18.82 -10.36 16.03
N VAL A 347 -18.74 -11.30 15.07
CA VAL A 347 -19.71 -12.40 14.91
C VAL A 347 -18.93 -13.71 14.69
N PRO A 348 -18.62 -14.47 15.75
CA PRO A 348 -17.79 -15.68 15.66
C PRO A 348 -18.24 -16.66 14.57
N GLY A 349 -17.27 -17.23 13.86
CA GLY A 349 -17.51 -18.16 12.74
C GLY A 349 -18.06 -17.50 11.47
N THR A 350 -18.34 -16.20 11.47
CA THR A 350 -18.79 -15.47 10.28
C THR A 350 -17.61 -15.00 9.46
N PHE A 351 -17.72 -15.10 8.15
CA PHE A 351 -16.77 -14.53 7.21
C PHE A 351 -17.48 -13.89 6.01
N VAL A 352 -16.81 -12.92 5.40
CA VAL A 352 -17.26 -12.20 4.22
C VAL A 352 -16.34 -12.50 3.04
N ILE A 353 -16.91 -12.48 1.83
CA ILE A 353 -16.16 -12.61 0.58
C ILE A 353 -16.59 -11.49 -0.36
N PRO A 354 -15.67 -10.59 -0.74
CA PRO A 354 -15.95 -9.64 -1.80
C PRO A 354 -15.88 -10.35 -3.16
N LEU A 355 -16.80 -10.00 -4.05
CA LEU A 355 -16.92 -10.59 -5.39
C LEU A 355 -17.42 -9.57 -6.39
N PHE A 356 -17.17 -9.80 -7.67
CA PHE A 356 -17.67 -8.98 -8.76
C PHE A 356 -17.77 -9.82 -10.03
N THR A 357 -18.55 -9.36 -11.01
CA THR A 357 -18.75 -10.10 -12.25
C THR A 357 -18.11 -9.36 -13.43
N THR A 358 -17.47 -10.10 -14.32
CA THR A 358 -16.90 -9.59 -15.57
C THR A 358 -17.47 -10.35 -16.75
N THR A 359 -17.48 -9.68 -17.90
CA THR A 359 -17.86 -10.26 -19.20
C THR A 359 -16.99 -9.64 -20.28
N TRP A 360 -16.60 -10.45 -21.25
CA TRP A 360 -15.99 -9.97 -22.50
C TRP A 360 -17.03 -9.83 -23.63
N ASN A 361 -18.27 -10.26 -23.38
CA ASN A 361 -19.40 -10.08 -24.26
C ASN A 361 -20.16 -8.80 -23.89
N SER A 362 -20.13 -7.81 -24.78
CA SER A 362 -20.77 -6.50 -24.59
C SER A 362 -22.29 -6.58 -24.42
N THR A 363 -22.94 -7.61 -24.98
CA THR A 363 -24.39 -7.82 -24.85
C THR A 363 -24.80 -8.30 -23.45
N MET A 364 -23.83 -8.79 -22.66
CA MET A 364 -24.04 -9.25 -21.28
C MET A 364 -23.68 -8.19 -20.23
N ALA A 365 -23.44 -6.94 -20.63
CA ALA A 365 -23.09 -5.85 -19.71
C ALA A 365 -24.13 -5.64 -18.61
N SER A 366 -25.42 -5.93 -18.86
CA SER A 366 -26.50 -5.86 -17.87
C SER A 366 -26.36 -6.89 -16.74
N LYS A 367 -25.54 -7.93 -16.90
CA LYS A 367 -25.23 -8.93 -15.85
C LYS A 367 -24.06 -8.51 -14.95
N ILE A 368 -23.41 -7.38 -15.23
CA ILE A 368 -22.33 -6.85 -14.39
C ILE A 368 -22.94 -6.23 -13.13
N SER A 369 -22.60 -6.80 -11.98
CA SER A 369 -23.16 -6.43 -10.67
C SER A 369 -22.42 -5.29 -9.96
N GLY A 370 -21.23 -4.92 -10.47
CA GLY A 370 -20.27 -4.07 -9.77
C GLY A 370 -19.55 -4.82 -8.65
N LEU A 371 -19.02 -4.10 -7.67
CA LEU A 371 -18.45 -4.70 -6.47
C LEU A 371 -19.57 -5.18 -5.53
N CYS A 372 -19.51 -6.44 -5.14
CA CYS A 372 -20.43 -7.07 -4.21
C CYS A 372 -19.69 -7.65 -2.99
N VAL A 373 -20.42 -7.85 -1.90
CA VAL A 373 -19.98 -8.61 -0.74
C VAL A 373 -21.08 -9.57 -0.34
N THR A 374 -20.71 -10.80 -0.03
CA THR A 374 -21.59 -11.83 0.57
C THR A 374 -20.99 -12.34 1.86
N LEU A 375 -21.80 -12.91 2.73
CA LEU A 375 -21.37 -13.51 3.99
C LEU A 375 -21.92 -14.92 4.16
N SER A 376 -21.20 -15.71 4.96
CA SER A 376 -21.65 -17.01 5.45
C SER A 376 -21.11 -17.23 6.87
N THR A 377 -21.60 -18.28 7.52
CA THR A 377 -21.18 -18.70 8.85
C THR A 377 -20.74 -20.15 8.84
N PHE A 378 -19.61 -20.42 9.47
CA PHE A 378 -19.13 -21.76 9.77
C PHE A 378 -19.56 -22.18 11.18
N ASN A 379 -20.08 -23.39 11.28
CA ASN A 379 -20.36 -24.03 12.57
C ASN A 379 -19.33 -25.13 12.82
N ALA A 380 -18.43 -24.89 13.77
CA ALA A 380 -17.37 -25.83 14.12
C ALA A 380 -17.90 -27.16 14.68
N THR A 381 -19.06 -27.16 15.35
CA THR A 381 -19.66 -28.36 15.94
C THR A 381 -20.19 -29.31 14.88
N THR A 382 -20.82 -28.78 13.83
CA THR A 382 -21.35 -29.59 12.72
C THR A 382 -20.37 -29.71 11.55
N ASN A 383 -19.22 -29.02 11.62
CA ASN A 383 -18.24 -28.90 10.56
C ASN A 383 -18.86 -28.49 9.21
N ASP A 384 -19.73 -27.48 9.24
CA ASP A 384 -20.55 -27.09 8.09
C ASP A 384 -20.54 -25.58 7.83
N VAL A 385 -20.69 -25.21 6.55
CA VAL A 385 -20.75 -23.82 6.07
C VAL A 385 -22.17 -23.53 5.62
N ALA A 386 -22.81 -22.55 6.27
CA ALA A 386 -24.17 -22.17 5.94
C ALA A 386 -24.29 -21.62 4.51
N PRO A 387 -25.49 -21.65 3.90
CA PRO A 387 -25.74 -20.95 2.65
C PRO A 387 -25.36 -19.47 2.75
N PHE A 388 -24.78 -18.95 1.67
CA PHE A 388 -24.39 -17.55 1.60
C PHE A 388 -25.60 -16.62 1.57
N SER A 389 -25.46 -15.45 2.17
CA SER A 389 -26.44 -14.38 2.04
C SER A 389 -26.55 -13.92 0.59
N THR A 390 -27.68 -13.32 0.24
CA THR A 390 -27.79 -12.54 -1.00
C THR A 390 -26.66 -11.50 -1.03
N PRO A 391 -25.85 -11.45 -2.10
CA PRO A 391 -24.77 -10.47 -2.21
C PRO A 391 -25.33 -9.05 -2.17
N THR A 392 -24.71 -8.19 -1.37
CA THR A 392 -24.97 -6.74 -1.40
C THR A 392 -24.01 -6.13 -2.39
N CYS A 393 -24.53 -5.46 -3.43
CA CYS A 393 -23.75 -4.97 -4.57
C CYS A 393 -23.82 -3.45 -4.72
N GLN A 394 -22.76 -2.85 -5.24
CA GLN A 394 -22.69 -1.44 -5.62
C GLN A 394 -22.20 -1.31 -7.07
N SER A 395 -23.13 -1.03 -7.97
CA SER A 395 -22.87 -0.95 -9.41
C SER A 395 -21.98 0.22 -9.82
N LYS A 396 -21.80 1.24 -8.95
CA LYS A 396 -20.85 2.33 -9.20
C LYS A 396 -19.39 1.89 -9.16
N PHE A 397 -19.10 0.82 -8.42
CA PHE A 397 -17.75 0.27 -8.31
C PHE A 397 -17.58 -0.82 -9.35
N GLN A 398 -16.61 -0.66 -10.25
CA GLN A 398 -16.41 -1.56 -11.37
C GLN A 398 -14.99 -2.14 -11.34
N PRO A 399 -14.69 -3.13 -10.47
CA PRO A 399 -13.36 -3.73 -10.42
C PRO A 399 -12.93 -4.27 -11.80
N ALA A 400 -11.75 -3.88 -12.23
CA ALA A 400 -11.16 -4.33 -13.51
C ALA A 400 -10.36 -5.64 -13.36
N PHE A 401 -9.80 -5.87 -12.16
CA PHE A 401 -8.85 -6.94 -11.86
C PHE A 401 -9.14 -7.55 -10.48
N LEU A 402 -8.25 -8.42 -10.01
CA LEU A 402 -8.35 -8.99 -8.67
C LEU A 402 -8.41 -7.90 -7.59
N ILE A 403 -9.17 -8.21 -6.53
CA ILE A 403 -9.42 -7.31 -5.41
C ILE A 403 -8.76 -7.87 -4.15
N ASP A 404 -8.45 -6.98 -3.23
CA ASP A 404 -8.00 -7.37 -1.90
C ASP A 404 -8.83 -6.67 -0.82
N SER A 405 -8.85 -7.23 0.38
CA SER A 405 -9.65 -6.69 1.47
C SER A 405 -9.03 -6.95 2.84
N VAL A 406 -9.42 -6.17 3.83
CA VAL A 406 -8.98 -6.34 5.21
C VAL A 406 -10.07 -5.84 6.15
N MET A 407 -10.26 -6.52 7.28
CA MET A 407 -11.06 -5.96 8.36
C MET A 407 -10.31 -4.83 9.05
N ILE A 408 -10.92 -3.65 9.08
CA ILE A 408 -10.34 -2.47 9.76
C ILE A 408 -10.88 -2.33 11.18
N SER A 409 -12.09 -2.83 11.44
CA SER A 409 -12.66 -2.98 12.79
C SER A 409 -13.28 -4.37 12.92
N ASP A 410 -13.90 -4.67 14.07
CA ASP A 410 -14.53 -5.99 14.28
C ASP A 410 -15.73 -6.26 13.35
N ASN A 411 -16.22 -5.23 12.67
CA ASN A 411 -17.38 -5.30 11.79
C ASN A 411 -17.30 -4.43 10.54
N VAL A 412 -16.16 -3.80 10.22
CA VAL A 412 -15.98 -3.02 9.00
C VAL A 412 -14.86 -3.61 8.16
N LEU A 413 -15.20 -3.90 6.90
CA LEU A 413 -14.31 -4.37 5.85
C LEU A 413 -13.89 -3.19 4.98
N ALA A 414 -12.59 -3.08 4.67
CA ALA A 414 -12.08 -2.24 3.59
C ALA A 414 -11.70 -3.11 2.39
N ILE A 415 -12.04 -2.69 1.18
CA ILE A 415 -11.79 -3.41 -0.07
C ILE A 415 -11.02 -2.48 -1.01
N ALA A 416 -9.83 -2.89 -1.44
CA ALA A 416 -9.04 -2.18 -2.44
C ALA A 416 -9.15 -2.87 -3.81
N PHE A 417 -9.36 -2.08 -4.86
CA PHE A 417 -9.49 -2.56 -6.23
C PHE A 417 -9.12 -1.48 -7.23
N TYR A 418 -8.76 -1.89 -8.45
CA TYR A 418 -8.65 -0.97 -9.59
C TYR A 418 -10.03 -0.75 -10.20
N ASP A 419 -10.51 0.48 -10.17
CA ASP A 419 -11.88 0.79 -10.56
C ASP A 419 -11.96 1.29 -12.01
N LYS A 420 -12.53 0.46 -12.88
CA LYS A 420 -12.71 0.76 -14.30
C LYS A 420 -13.56 2.02 -14.52
N ALA A 421 -14.51 2.30 -13.62
CA ALA A 421 -15.34 3.50 -13.70
C ALA A 421 -14.52 4.79 -13.46
N ASN A 422 -13.38 4.69 -12.78
CA ASN A 422 -12.47 5.78 -12.46
C ASN A 422 -11.13 5.63 -13.18
N ASN A 423 -11.14 5.20 -14.45
CA ASN A 423 -9.94 5.03 -15.27
C ASN A 423 -8.88 4.11 -14.62
N ASN A 424 -9.33 3.02 -14.01
CA ASN A 424 -8.51 2.08 -13.23
C ASN A 424 -7.72 2.72 -12.08
N ALA A 425 -8.15 3.88 -11.57
CA ALA A 425 -7.62 4.40 -10.32
C ALA A 425 -7.84 3.39 -9.19
N VAL A 426 -6.93 3.35 -8.23
CA VAL A 426 -7.13 2.54 -7.03
C VAL A 426 -8.22 3.16 -6.19
N THR A 427 -9.25 2.37 -5.91
CA THR A 427 -10.38 2.73 -5.07
C THR A 427 -10.39 1.86 -3.83
N VAL A 428 -10.63 2.46 -2.67
CA VAL A 428 -10.90 1.76 -1.41
C VAL A 428 -12.35 1.99 -1.04
N ALA A 429 -13.14 0.93 -0.89
CA ALA A 429 -14.52 0.99 -0.42
C ALA A 429 -14.67 0.33 0.95
N THR A 430 -15.57 0.83 1.79
CA THR A 430 -15.88 0.25 3.10
C THR A 430 -17.25 -0.40 3.13
N VAL A 431 -17.35 -1.53 3.82
CA VAL A 431 -18.59 -2.28 4.04
C VAL A 431 -18.73 -2.59 5.53
N SER A 432 -19.83 -2.16 6.14
CA SER A 432 -20.15 -2.53 7.51
C SER A 432 -20.99 -3.80 7.55
N VAL A 433 -20.71 -4.65 8.54
CA VAL A 433 -21.50 -5.84 8.91
C VAL A 433 -22.31 -5.51 10.16
N SER A 434 -23.64 -5.61 10.08
CA SER A 434 -24.49 -5.53 11.27
C SER A 434 -24.30 -6.78 12.12
N THR A 435 -23.95 -6.62 13.40
CA THR A 435 -23.72 -7.75 14.31
C THR A 435 -25.02 -8.46 14.69
N THR A 436 -26.13 -7.73 14.73
CA THR A 436 -27.45 -8.25 15.10
C THR A 436 -28.17 -8.90 13.92
N SER A 437 -28.31 -8.17 12.81
CA SER A 437 -29.07 -8.63 11.65
C SER A 437 -28.22 -9.38 10.62
N LYS A 438 -26.89 -9.40 10.79
CA LYS A 438 -25.93 -9.97 9.81
C LYS A 438 -26.17 -9.43 8.40
N THR A 439 -26.51 -8.15 8.30
CA THR A 439 -26.71 -7.47 7.02
C THR A 439 -25.46 -6.68 6.63
N LEU A 440 -25.19 -6.60 5.33
CA LEU A 440 -24.07 -5.87 4.75
C LEU A 440 -24.53 -4.51 4.25
N GLN A 441 -23.69 -3.48 4.39
CA GLN A 441 -23.98 -2.15 3.85
C GLN A 441 -22.69 -1.45 3.42
N PHE A 442 -22.63 -1.00 2.15
CA PHE A 442 -21.59 -0.09 1.68
C PHE A 442 -21.73 1.28 2.36
N ARG A 443 -20.61 1.86 2.78
CA ARG A 443 -20.60 3.10 3.57
C ARG A 443 -19.93 4.24 2.84
N SER A 444 -18.62 4.12 2.63
CA SER A 444 -17.79 5.15 2.02
C SER A 444 -16.88 4.56 0.95
N SER A 445 -16.30 5.44 0.15
CA SER A 445 -15.23 5.10 -0.77
C SER A 445 -14.25 6.24 -0.91
N TYR A 446 -13.02 5.90 -1.26
CA TYR A 446 -11.95 6.80 -1.60
C TYR A 446 -11.39 6.41 -2.96
N VAL A 447 -11.21 7.38 -3.86
CA VAL A 447 -10.59 7.17 -5.17
C VAL A 447 -9.26 7.91 -5.16
N CYS A 448 -8.16 7.19 -5.40
CA CYS A 448 -6.84 7.77 -5.57
C CYS A 448 -6.74 8.37 -6.97
N GLN A 449 -7.18 9.61 -7.14
CA GLN A 449 -7.35 10.22 -8.48
C GLN A 449 -6.01 10.44 -9.19
N GLU A 450 -4.90 10.57 -8.47
CA GLU A 450 -3.56 10.79 -9.04
C GLU A 450 -2.95 9.55 -9.76
N VAL A 451 -3.60 8.38 -9.72
CA VAL A 451 -3.06 7.11 -10.27
C VAL A 451 -3.81 6.54 -11.47
N GLY A 452 -4.87 7.19 -11.96
CA GLY A 452 -5.67 6.67 -13.07
C GLY A 452 -4.89 6.51 -14.38
N GLY A 453 -5.13 5.42 -15.12
CA GLY A 453 -4.51 5.13 -16.41
C GLY A 453 -4.87 3.77 -17.01
N ALA A 454 -4.44 3.54 -18.25
CA ALA A 454 -4.57 2.24 -18.88
C ALA A 454 -3.63 1.21 -18.24
N PHE A 455 -4.10 -0.03 -18.10
CA PHE A 455 -3.26 -1.16 -17.69
C PHE A 455 -2.64 -1.82 -18.93
N GLU A 456 -1.47 -1.36 -19.33
CA GLU A 456 -0.73 -1.89 -20.50
C GLU A 456 0.29 -2.99 -20.11
N PHE A 457 0.17 -3.56 -18.90
CA PHE A 457 1.22 -4.35 -18.26
C PHE A 457 1.22 -5.85 -18.55
N GLY A 458 0.49 -6.31 -19.58
CA GLY A 458 0.47 -7.72 -20.00
C GLY A 458 -0.88 -8.42 -19.83
N ASP A 459 -1.94 -7.81 -20.36
CA ASP A 459 -3.31 -8.34 -20.48
C ASP A 459 -3.44 -9.73 -21.16
N LYS A 460 -2.35 -10.30 -21.68
CA LYS A 460 -2.30 -11.54 -22.46
C LYS A 460 -1.57 -12.72 -21.79
N SER A 461 -1.01 -12.54 -20.59
CA SER A 461 -0.32 -13.63 -19.88
C SER A 461 -1.29 -14.36 -18.94
N TYR A 462 -1.71 -15.57 -19.31
CA TYR A 462 -2.47 -16.48 -18.45
C TYR A 462 -1.75 -16.67 -17.10
N GLY A 463 -2.35 -16.22 -16.01
CA GLY A 463 -1.89 -16.53 -14.65
C GLY A 463 -1.61 -15.36 -13.72
N PHE A 464 -1.67 -14.10 -14.21
CA PHE A 464 -1.38 -12.94 -13.37
C PHE A 464 -2.31 -11.76 -13.66
N SER A 465 -2.97 -11.28 -12.61
CA SER A 465 -3.86 -10.13 -12.66
C SER A 465 -3.38 -9.12 -11.61
N PRO A 466 -3.20 -7.84 -11.96
CA PRO A 466 -2.83 -6.81 -11.00
C PRO A 466 -3.79 -6.81 -9.82
N LYS A 467 -3.25 -6.84 -8.61
CA LYS A 467 -4.03 -6.78 -7.38
C LYS A 467 -3.39 -5.72 -6.48
N PRO A 468 -4.15 -4.73 -5.98
CA PRO A 468 -3.66 -3.94 -4.85
C PRO A 468 -3.52 -4.86 -3.62
N SER A 469 -2.64 -4.54 -2.69
CA SER A 469 -2.56 -5.17 -1.39
C SER A 469 -2.95 -4.16 -0.31
N ILE A 470 -3.85 -4.54 0.60
CA ILE A 470 -4.36 -3.67 1.66
C ILE A 470 -4.18 -4.33 3.02
N GLN A 471 -3.71 -3.56 4.00
CA GLN A 471 -3.56 -3.98 5.39
C GLN A 471 -4.06 -2.89 6.34
N ALA A 472 -4.63 -3.29 7.47
CA ALA A 472 -5.00 -2.39 8.55
C ALA A 472 -3.79 -2.14 9.46
N LEU A 473 -3.50 -0.88 9.78
CA LEU A 473 -2.46 -0.49 10.73
C LEU A 473 -2.94 -0.62 12.17
N ARG A 474 -2.05 -0.47 13.17
CA ARG A 474 -2.38 -0.72 14.59
C ARG A 474 -3.61 0.05 15.06
N LEU A 475 -3.70 1.33 14.70
CA LEU A 475 -4.81 2.18 15.14
C LEU A 475 -6.16 1.80 14.54
N ARG A 476 -6.25 0.79 13.65
CA ARG A 476 -7.48 0.21 13.06
C ARG A 476 -8.42 1.19 12.33
N HIS A 477 -8.12 2.47 12.42
CA HIS A 477 -8.68 3.59 11.68
C HIS A 477 -7.71 4.07 10.59
N ARG A 478 -6.65 3.30 10.32
CA ARG A 478 -5.73 3.57 9.22
C ARG A 478 -5.48 2.30 8.44
N VAL A 479 -5.37 2.46 7.12
CA VAL A 479 -5.01 1.39 6.19
C VAL A 479 -3.85 1.82 5.33
N VAL A 480 -3.03 0.85 4.97
CA VAL A 480 -2.04 1.00 3.91
C VAL A 480 -2.57 0.29 2.67
N VAL A 481 -2.41 0.92 1.50
CA VAL A 481 -2.63 0.27 0.21
C VAL A 481 -1.33 0.32 -0.58
N SER A 482 -0.83 -0.84 -0.98
CA SER A 482 0.28 -1.01 -1.92
C SER A 482 -0.28 -1.44 -3.27
N PHE A 483 0.18 -0.83 -4.36
CA PHE A 483 -0.38 -1.10 -5.68
C PHE A 483 0.56 -0.65 -6.80
N PHE A 484 0.47 -1.30 -7.95
CA PHE A 484 1.12 -0.83 -9.17
C PHE A 484 0.36 0.36 -9.74
N ASN A 485 1.02 1.50 -9.95
CA ASN A 485 0.40 2.73 -10.42
C ASN A 485 0.36 2.79 -11.96
N PRO A 486 -0.83 2.71 -12.60
CA PRO A 486 -0.98 2.82 -14.05
C PRO A 486 -0.39 4.09 -14.65
N SER A 487 -0.60 5.24 -14.01
CA SER A 487 -0.13 6.55 -14.51
C SER A 487 1.39 6.69 -14.51
N GLN A 488 2.10 5.79 -13.81
CA GLN A 488 3.56 5.77 -13.67
C GLN A 488 4.17 4.50 -14.26
N GLY A 489 3.55 3.95 -15.29
CA GLY A 489 4.04 2.75 -15.97
C GLY A 489 4.14 1.54 -15.05
N GLY A 490 3.27 1.45 -14.03
CA GLY A 490 3.17 0.30 -13.14
C GLY A 490 4.16 0.30 -11.99
N LYS A 491 4.86 1.41 -11.74
CA LYS A 491 5.70 1.56 -10.55
C LYS A 491 4.91 1.27 -9.28
N LEU A 492 5.49 0.46 -8.39
CA LEU A 492 4.89 0.21 -7.08
C LEU A 492 4.80 1.51 -6.29
N ALA A 493 3.60 1.79 -5.80
CA ALA A 493 3.33 2.91 -4.92
C ALA A 493 2.62 2.44 -3.66
N VAL A 494 2.75 3.24 -2.61
CA VAL A 494 2.08 3.04 -1.32
C VAL A 494 1.33 4.31 -0.96
N LYS A 495 0.12 4.14 -0.42
CA LYS A 495 -0.68 5.23 0.14
C LYS A 495 -1.25 4.82 1.49
N LEU A 496 -1.12 5.69 2.49
CA LEU A 496 -1.77 5.51 3.78
C LEU A 496 -3.02 6.38 3.83
N LEU A 497 -4.10 5.76 4.28
CA LEU A 497 -5.41 6.38 4.39
C LEU A 497 -5.89 6.27 5.84
N GLU A 498 -6.62 7.28 6.28
CA GLU A 498 -7.30 7.31 7.57
C GLU A 498 -8.80 7.20 7.35
N ILE A 499 -9.45 6.41 8.19
CA ILE A 499 -10.87 6.09 8.16
C ILE A 499 -11.46 6.56 9.47
N ALA A 500 -12.25 7.63 9.42
CA ALA A 500 -12.89 8.19 10.59
C ALA A 500 -13.76 7.12 11.28
N PRO A 501 -13.60 6.86 12.59
CA PRO A 501 -14.29 5.77 13.29
C PRO A 501 -15.81 5.80 13.14
N ASP A 502 -16.41 6.99 13.24
CA ASP A 502 -17.87 7.15 13.32
C ASP A 502 -18.53 7.31 11.95
N THR A 503 -17.91 8.07 11.05
CA THR A 503 -18.47 8.36 9.72
C THR A 503 -17.99 7.40 8.65
N LEU A 504 -16.92 6.64 8.94
CA LEU A 504 -16.15 5.83 7.99
C LEU A 504 -15.64 6.65 6.79
N ALA A 505 -15.62 7.98 6.88
CA ALA A 505 -15.05 8.84 5.86
C ALA A 505 -13.55 8.55 5.73
N ILE A 506 -13.08 8.42 4.49
CA ILE A 506 -11.69 8.07 4.20
C ILE A 506 -10.96 9.33 3.71
N ARG A 507 -9.79 9.61 4.27
CA ARG A 507 -8.93 10.74 3.91
C ARG A 507 -7.48 10.32 3.75
N ASP A 508 -6.72 11.16 3.06
CA ASP A 508 -5.28 10.96 2.86
C ASP A 508 -4.51 11.23 4.15
N VAL A 509 -3.61 10.31 4.50
CA VAL A 509 -2.58 10.54 5.53
C VAL A 509 -1.27 10.95 4.87
N THR A 510 -0.96 10.33 3.73
CA THR A 510 0.28 10.57 3.00
C THR A 510 -0.01 10.93 1.54
N PRO A 511 0.84 11.75 0.91
CA PRO A 511 0.98 11.73 -0.53
C PRO A 511 1.27 10.30 -1.04
N LEU A 512 1.16 10.10 -2.36
CA LEU A 512 1.55 8.85 -2.99
C LEU A 512 3.07 8.64 -2.87
N LEU A 513 3.48 7.56 -2.20
CA LEU A 513 4.89 7.25 -1.98
C LEU A 513 5.39 6.25 -3.02
N PRO A 514 6.45 6.55 -3.78
CA PRO A 514 7.05 5.60 -4.68
C PRO A 514 7.85 4.58 -3.87
N VAL A 515 7.58 3.30 -4.11
CA VAL A 515 8.39 2.19 -3.57
C VAL A 515 9.27 1.59 -4.66
N ALA A 516 8.92 1.75 -5.94
CA ALA A 516 9.79 1.30 -7.02
C ALA A 516 10.96 2.26 -7.29
N THR A 517 12.06 1.71 -7.80
CA THR A 517 13.18 2.51 -8.30
C THR A 517 12.74 3.37 -9.49
N PRO A 518 13.35 4.54 -9.73
CA PRO A 518 12.97 5.40 -10.87
C PRO A 518 13.06 4.72 -12.24
N ALA A 519 13.95 3.72 -12.38
CA ALA A 519 14.17 2.97 -13.61
C ALA A 519 13.14 1.84 -13.86
N PHE A 520 12.38 1.44 -12.84
CA PHE A 520 11.41 0.35 -12.98
C PHE A 520 10.20 0.78 -13.83
N SER A 521 9.75 -0.10 -14.73
CA SER A 521 8.49 0.06 -15.46
C SER A 521 7.92 -1.31 -15.84
N MET A 522 6.61 -1.44 -15.73
CA MET A 522 5.79 -2.57 -16.18
C MET A 522 5.25 -2.38 -17.61
N LEU A 523 5.58 -1.30 -18.33
CA LEU A 523 5.15 -1.08 -19.73
C LEU A 523 5.89 -2.00 -20.71
N LEU A 524 5.18 -2.64 -21.65
CA LEU A 524 5.76 -3.53 -22.65
C LEU A 524 6.43 -2.70 -23.77
N GLY A 525 7.71 -2.95 -24.04
CA GLY A 525 8.32 -2.53 -25.30
C GLY A 525 7.80 -3.38 -26.46
N ALA A 526 7.75 -2.83 -27.67
CA ALA A 526 7.11 -3.44 -28.84
C ALA A 526 7.70 -4.80 -29.31
N ALA A 527 8.78 -5.29 -28.71
CA ALA A 527 9.42 -6.56 -29.07
C ALA A 527 9.98 -7.25 -27.81
N GLY A 528 9.24 -8.23 -27.27
CA GLY A 528 9.73 -9.09 -26.19
C GLY A 528 8.63 -9.94 -25.58
N GLY A 529 8.81 -11.26 -25.60
CA GLY A 529 7.93 -12.22 -24.92
C GLY A 529 7.77 -11.90 -23.43
N VAL A 530 6.55 -12.05 -22.94
CA VAL A 530 6.09 -11.63 -21.61
C VAL A 530 6.16 -12.82 -20.65
N ASP A 531 7.35 -13.36 -20.40
CA ASP A 531 7.48 -14.66 -19.73
C ASP A 531 7.50 -14.61 -18.19
N GLY A 532 6.93 -13.57 -17.57
CA GLY A 532 6.82 -13.55 -16.13
C GLY A 532 6.01 -12.38 -15.60
N ALA A 533 5.47 -12.55 -14.40
CA ALA A 533 4.74 -11.50 -13.72
C ALA A 533 5.51 -10.91 -12.58
N VAL A 534 5.17 -9.66 -12.29
CA VAL A 534 5.58 -8.94 -11.11
C VAL A 534 4.36 -8.85 -10.20
N THR A 535 4.51 -9.38 -8.99
CA THR A 535 3.49 -9.32 -7.93
C THR A 535 3.93 -8.33 -6.85
N ASN A 536 2.98 -7.83 -6.07
CA ASN A 536 3.26 -6.98 -4.91
C ASN A 536 2.51 -7.50 -3.69
N ASP A 537 3.06 -7.21 -2.51
CA ASP A 537 2.37 -7.39 -1.25
C ASP A 537 2.87 -6.40 -0.19
N VAL A 538 2.12 -6.25 0.91
CA VAL A 538 2.45 -5.37 2.03
C VAL A 538 2.14 -6.04 3.36
N VAL A 539 3.01 -5.81 4.36
CA VAL A 539 2.82 -6.28 5.74
C VAL A 539 3.14 -5.18 6.75
N VAL A 540 2.42 -5.19 7.86
CA VAL A 540 2.57 -4.20 8.94
C VAL A 540 3.68 -4.64 9.89
N VAL A 541 4.64 -3.75 10.13
CA VAL A 541 5.85 -4.02 10.94
C VAL A 541 5.98 -3.14 12.18
N GLY A 542 5.14 -2.11 12.28
CA GLY A 542 4.99 -1.25 13.45
C GLY A 542 3.66 -0.49 13.40
N ASP A 543 3.46 0.44 14.32
CA ASP A 543 2.20 1.19 14.45
C ASP A 543 1.79 1.92 13.18
N ASP A 544 2.74 2.63 12.57
CA ASP A 544 2.61 3.36 11.31
C ASP A 544 3.72 2.95 10.32
N SER A 545 4.26 1.74 10.47
CA SER A 545 5.38 1.23 9.68
C SER A 545 4.99 -0.05 8.93
N VAL A 546 5.34 -0.12 7.66
CA VAL A 546 5.00 -1.25 6.77
C VAL A 546 6.19 -1.62 5.90
N VAL A 547 6.28 -2.89 5.52
CA VAL A 547 7.15 -3.31 4.41
C VAL A 547 6.26 -3.57 3.20
N ALA A 548 6.50 -2.84 2.12
CA ALA A 548 5.90 -3.08 0.82
C ALA A 548 6.96 -3.67 -0.11
N ALA A 549 6.60 -4.73 -0.82
CA ALA A 549 7.51 -5.44 -1.69
C ALA A 549 6.90 -5.69 -3.06
N TYR A 550 7.75 -5.75 -4.08
CA TYR A 550 7.40 -6.39 -5.35
C TYR A 550 8.50 -7.34 -5.79
N MET A 551 8.08 -8.44 -6.43
CA MET A 551 8.98 -9.44 -6.97
C MET A 551 8.42 -10.03 -8.26
N GLY A 552 9.32 -10.37 -9.19
CA GLY A 552 8.96 -10.99 -10.46
C GLY A 552 10.10 -11.00 -11.47
N LYS A 553 9.83 -11.56 -12.63
CA LYS A 553 10.70 -11.50 -13.80
C LYS A 553 9.92 -10.90 -14.97
N ARG A 554 10.57 -10.03 -15.73
CA ARG A 554 9.98 -9.42 -16.91
C ARG A 554 11.00 -9.38 -18.04
N GLY A 555 10.72 -10.14 -19.10
CA GLY A 555 11.73 -10.44 -20.13
C GLY A 555 12.98 -11.07 -19.48
N THR A 556 14.15 -10.48 -19.70
CA THR A 556 15.41 -10.88 -19.07
C THR A 556 15.68 -10.19 -17.73
N THR A 557 14.85 -9.23 -17.32
CA THR A 557 15.09 -8.42 -16.11
C THR A 557 14.42 -9.05 -14.91
N VAL A 558 15.19 -9.25 -13.83
CA VAL A 558 14.66 -9.64 -12.53
C VAL A 558 14.29 -8.39 -11.75
N HIS A 559 13.09 -8.40 -11.19
CA HIS A 559 12.54 -7.33 -10.41
C HIS A 559 12.37 -7.82 -8.98
N GLN A 560 13.07 -7.20 -8.04
CA GLN A 560 12.85 -7.38 -6.62
C GLN A 560 13.09 -6.05 -5.92
N HIS A 561 12.22 -5.71 -4.97
CA HIS A 561 12.39 -4.52 -4.15
C HIS A 561 11.61 -4.66 -2.87
N PHE A 562 12.21 -4.15 -1.79
CA PHE A 562 11.62 -4.10 -0.46
C PHE A 562 11.80 -2.69 0.09
N GLY A 563 10.68 -2.00 0.31
CA GLY A 563 10.65 -0.67 0.91
C GLY A 563 10.05 -0.73 2.31
N LEU A 564 10.74 -0.16 3.28
CA LEU A 564 10.17 0.15 4.60
C LEU A 564 9.56 1.55 4.53
N VAL A 565 8.26 1.65 4.71
CA VAL A 565 7.51 2.92 4.69
C VAL A 565 7.01 3.21 6.08
N GLU A 566 7.22 4.44 6.54
CA GLU A 566 6.81 4.90 7.86
C GLU A 566 6.17 6.29 7.75
N ALA A 567 5.07 6.52 8.47
CA ALA A 567 4.38 7.81 8.48
C ALA A 567 4.24 8.34 9.90
N TYR A 568 5.22 9.12 10.32
CA TYR A 568 5.23 9.78 11.62
C TYR A 568 4.69 11.20 11.42
N GLY A 569 3.83 11.73 12.29
CA GLY A 569 3.24 13.07 12.07
C GLY A 569 4.31 14.16 11.85
N SER A 570 3.87 15.37 11.45
CA SER A 570 4.77 16.49 11.18
C SER A 570 5.77 16.76 12.33
N PRO A 571 6.98 17.22 12.01
CA PRO A 571 7.99 17.52 13.03
C PRO A 571 7.49 18.64 13.95
N ILE A 572 7.58 18.42 15.26
CA ILE A 572 7.24 19.45 16.26
C ILE A 572 8.46 20.27 16.69
N GLY A 573 9.66 19.76 16.44
CA GLY A 573 10.91 20.40 16.82
C GLY A 573 12.12 19.47 16.73
N LEU A 574 13.24 19.94 17.28
CA LEU A 574 14.47 19.18 17.42
C LEU A 574 14.79 18.95 18.90
N LEU A 575 15.37 17.80 19.22
CA LEU A 575 15.92 17.56 20.55
C LEU A 575 17.05 18.54 20.87
N GLY A 576 16.99 19.16 22.04
CA GLY A 576 18.01 20.04 22.57
C GLY A 576 19.29 19.30 22.98
N ALA A 577 20.35 20.06 23.25
CA ALA A 577 21.68 19.53 23.58
C ALA A 577 21.72 18.64 24.85
N GLY A 578 20.73 18.76 25.74
CA GLY A 578 20.61 17.94 26.95
C GLY A 578 19.85 16.62 26.78
N ALA A 579 19.35 16.31 25.57
CA ALA A 579 18.60 15.08 25.33
C ALA A 579 19.54 13.86 25.31
N SER A 580 19.33 12.94 26.25
CA SER A 580 19.99 11.63 26.32
C SER A 580 18.95 10.54 26.42
N ALA A 581 19.21 9.36 25.86
CA ALA A 581 18.36 8.17 25.95
C ALA A 581 18.08 7.68 27.40
N SER A 582 18.74 8.26 28.40
CA SER A 582 18.64 7.87 29.83
C SER A 582 17.72 8.76 30.68
N THR A 583 17.15 9.84 30.13
CA THR A 583 16.26 10.74 30.88
C THR A 583 14.79 10.50 30.54
N SER A 584 13.91 10.55 31.53
CA SER A 584 12.45 10.43 31.34
C SER A 584 11.79 11.71 30.78
N SER A 585 12.58 12.78 30.65
CA SER A 585 12.18 14.05 30.08
C SER A 585 13.22 14.53 29.07
N HIS A 586 12.75 15.06 27.95
CA HIS A 586 13.59 15.61 26.89
C HIS A 586 13.17 17.03 26.55
N ASP A 587 14.16 17.90 26.43
CA ASP A 587 13.98 19.27 25.96
C ASP A 587 13.86 19.29 24.44
N VAL A 588 12.78 19.87 23.94
CA VAL A 588 12.51 20.01 22.50
C VAL A 588 12.50 21.48 22.14
N VAL A 589 13.35 21.85 21.19
CA VAL A 589 13.39 23.19 20.60
C VAL A 589 12.34 23.27 19.50
N LEU A 590 11.33 24.12 19.70
CA LEU A 590 10.16 24.22 18.83
C LEU A 590 10.30 25.30 17.75
N SER A 591 11.06 26.35 18.02
CA SER A 591 11.27 27.44 17.07
C SER A 591 12.52 28.26 17.40
N GLY A 592 13.02 29.02 16.42
CA GLY A 592 14.20 29.86 16.55
C GLY A 592 15.46 29.22 16.01
N LYS A 593 16.62 29.74 16.41
CA LYS A 593 17.92 29.25 15.95
C LYS A 593 18.41 28.12 16.85
N ILE A 594 18.80 27.00 16.26
CA ILE A 594 19.39 25.87 16.97
C ILE A 594 20.71 25.46 16.32
N THR A 595 21.72 25.24 17.13
CA THR A 595 22.99 24.65 16.70
C THR A 595 22.92 23.13 16.86
N VAL A 596 23.14 22.41 15.77
CA VAL A 596 23.22 20.95 15.71
C VAL A 596 24.69 20.57 15.55
N ASN A 597 25.28 20.04 16.62
CA ASN A 597 26.70 19.68 16.63
C ASN A 597 27.00 18.54 15.65
N GLY A 598 28.07 18.68 14.88
CA GLY A 598 28.47 17.69 13.86
C GLY A 598 27.60 17.71 12.60
N ALA A 599 26.66 18.66 12.48
CA ALA A 599 25.95 18.88 11.24
C ALA A 599 26.89 19.42 10.16
N GLY A 600 26.76 18.90 8.94
CA GLY A 600 27.43 19.39 7.74
C GLY A 600 26.45 20.12 6.84
N PHE A 601 25.72 21.10 7.38
CA PHE A 601 24.65 21.75 6.64
C PHE A 601 25.16 22.67 5.54
N GLN A 602 24.32 22.88 4.52
CA GLN A 602 24.57 23.83 3.44
C GLN A 602 23.71 25.07 3.66
N THR A 603 24.34 26.24 3.82
CA THR A 603 23.64 27.52 4.00
C THR A 603 22.57 27.75 2.94
N GLY A 604 21.37 28.14 3.38
CA GLY A 604 20.22 28.43 2.54
C GLY A 604 19.40 27.19 2.14
N GLN A 605 19.87 25.97 2.45
CA GLN A 605 19.12 24.75 2.13
C GLN A 605 18.03 24.47 3.15
N VAL A 606 16.92 23.92 2.66
CA VAL A 606 15.81 23.39 3.48
C VAL A 606 16.16 21.96 3.91
N TYR A 607 15.93 21.68 5.19
CA TYR A 607 16.11 20.35 5.77
C TYR A 607 14.77 19.74 6.16
N TYR A 608 14.68 18.43 5.94
CA TYR A 608 13.53 17.58 6.14
C TYR A 608 13.89 16.48 7.15
N ALA A 609 12.92 16.09 7.98
CA ALA A 609 13.06 15.01 8.93
C ALA A 609 12.82 13.66 8.24
N THR A 610 13.59 12.65 8.64
CA THR A 610 13.21 11.26 8.43
C THR A 610 12.49 10.72 9.67
N THR A 611 11.79 9.60 9.50
CA THR A 611 11.24 8.82 10.63
C THR A 611 12.31 8.15 11.50
N ALA A 612 13.60 8.21 11.11
CA ALA A 612 14.72 7.85 11.97
C ALA A 612 15.19 9.03 12.86
N GLY A 613 14.65 10.23 12.66
CA GLY A 613 15.06 11.45 13.36
C GLY A 613 16.23 12.18 12.71
N THR A 614 16.76 11.67 11.60
CA THR A 614 17.86 12.32 10.87
C THR A 614 17.34 13.48 10.03
N LEU A 615 18.21 14.47 9.80
CA LEU A 615 17.92 15.63 8.96
C LEU A 615 18.60 15.46 7.61
N MET A 616 17.82 15.66 6.55
CA MET A 616 18.29 15.53 5.18
C MET A 616 17.89 16.75 4.34
N ALA A 617 18.79 17.18 3.45
CA ALA A 617 18.48 18.19 2.45
C ALA A 617 17.86 17.52 1.20
N ALA A 618 17.08 18.29 0.44
CA ALA A 618 16.61 17.84 -0.86
C ALA A 618 17.78 17.73 -1.85
N ASN A 619 17.85 16.62 -2.60
CA ASN A 619 18.81 16.46 -3.69
C ASN A 619 18.46 17.34 -4.91
N THR A 620 17.20 17.76 -5.05
CA THR A 620 16.72 18.60 -6.16
C THR A 620 15.77 19.67 -5.66
N SER A 621 15.83 20.87 -6.25
CA SER A 621 14.98 22.04 -5.94
C SER A 621 13.53 21.93 -6.45
N SER A 622 13.03 20.72 -6.70
CA SER A 622 11.73 20.53 -7.35
C SER A 622 10.56 20.83 -6.39
N ALA A 623 9.52 21.48 -6.93
CA ALA A 623 8.22 21.69 -6.28
C ALA A 623 7.41 20.38 -6.09
N SER A 624 8.08 19.22 -6.07
CA SER A 624 7.46 17.91 -5.88
C SER A 624 7.10 17.69 -4.41
N THR A 625 5.94 17.09 -4.16
CA THR A 625 5.51 16.65 -2.81
C THR A 625 6.45 15.64 -2.16
N LEU A 626 7.40 15.11 -2.94
CA LEU A 626 8.42 14.14 -2.55
C LEU A 626 9.81 14.77 -2.64
N VAL A 627 10.66 14.42 -1.68
CA VAL A 627 12.04 14.86 -1.54
C VAL A 627 12.94 13.63 -1.47
N TYR A 628 13.86 13.50 -2.42
CA TYR A 628 14.79 12.37 -2.47
C TYR A 628 16.09 12.71 -1.75
N GLY A 629 16.61 11.72 -1.02
CA GLY A 629 17.95 11.76 -0.46
C GLY A 629 19.02 11.67 -1.54
N ALA A 630 20.26 11.97 -1.15
CA ALA A 630 21.41 12.00 -2.06
C ALA A 630 21.64 10.64 -2.75
N ASP A 631 21.36 9.53 -2.07
CA ASP A 631 21.50 8.16 -2.58
C ASP A 631 20.29 7.67 -3.39
N GLY A 632 19.19 8.42 -3.42
CA GLY A 632 17.92 8.03 -4.04
C GLY A 632 17.18 6.88 -3.33
N ASN A 633 17.68 6.37 -2.20
CA ASN A 633 17.09 5.25 -1.46
C ASN A 633 16.28 5.69 -0.23
N THR A 634 16.20 7.00 0.00
CA THR A 634 15.36 7.58 1.05
C THR A 634 14.51 8.66 0.41
N VAL A 635 13.19 8.54 0.58
CA VAL A 635 12.22 9.51 0.08
C VAL A 635 11.43 10.04 1.27
N VAL A 636 11.41 11.36 1.46
CA VAL A 636 10.59 12.02 2.47
C VAL A 636 9.55 12.92 1.82
N THR A 637 8.45 13.17 2.51
CA THR A 637 7.38 14.04 2.05
C THR A 637 7.59 15.48 2.51
N GLN A 638 7.04 16.48 1.80
CA GLN A 638 7.29 17.88 2.13
C GLN A 638 6.78 18.33 3.52
N ASP A 639 5.77 17.67 4.07
CA ASP A 639 5.28 17.87 5.45
C ASP A 639 6.32 17.51 6.52
N SER A 640 7.38 16.79 6.16
CA SER A 640 8.54 16.53 7.04
C SER A 640 9.51 17.72 7.17
N LYS A 641 9.22 18.88 6.57
CA LYS A 641 10.09 20.06 6.62
C LYS A 641 10.33 20.53 8.06
N VAL A 642 11.60 20.68 8.41
CA VAL A 642 12.05 21.11 9.76
C VAL A 642 12.45 22.59 9.77
N GLY A 643 13.31 23.00 8.83
CA GLY A 643 13.91 24.34 8.88
C GLY A 643 14.85 24.64 7.73
N ILE A 644 15.51 25.79 7.80
CA ILE A 644 16.47 26.28 6.80
C ILE A 644 17.83 26.47 7.47
N ALA A 645 18.90 25.97 6.85
CA ALA A 645 20.24 26.14 7.38
C ALA A 645 20.73 27.59 7.21
N LEU A 646 21.21 28.18 8.29
CA LEU A 646 21.85 29.51 8.28
C LEU A 646 23.36 29.41 8.03
N ASP A 647 23.98 28.35 8.55
CA ASP A 647 25.39 28.01 8.39
C ASP A 647 25.56 26.48 8.48
N ALA A 648 26.80 26.01 8.53
CA ALA A 648 27.11 24.58 8.56
C ALA A 648 26.55 23.83 9.78
N SER A 649 26.23 24.53 10.87
CA SER A 649 25.81 23.96 12.14
C SER A 649 24.47 24.49 12.65
N THR A 650 23.97 25.59 12.10
CA THR A 650 22.78 26.28 12.61
C THR A 650 21.58 26.12 11.70
N LEU A 651 20.45 25.65 12.25
CA LEU A 651 19.15 25.66 11.61
C LEU A 651 18.26 26.77 12.19
N LEU A 652 17.55 27.47 11.30
CA LEU A 652 16.38 28.27 11.67
C LEU A 652 15.14 27.39 11.59
N LEU A 653 14.57 27.08 12.74
CA LEU A 653 13.29 26.40 12.86
C LEU A 653 12.16 27.41 12.70
N SER A 654 11.30 27.21 11.72
CA SER A 654 10.04 27.96 11.62
C SER A 654 9.00 27.30 12.51
N LYS A 655 8.29 28.07 13.34
CA LYS A 655 7.13 27.58 14.09
C LYS A 655 6.13 26.98 13.09
N GLN A 656 6.00 25.65 13.05
CA GLN A 656 4.82 25.04 12.46
C GLN A 656 3.68 25.30 13.44
N VAL A 657 2.84 26.28 13.13
CA VAL A 657 1.56 26.44 13.80
C VAL A 657 0.68 25.32 13.24
N ASN A 658 0.51 24.25 14.02
CA ASN A 658 -0.53 23.26 13.77
C ASN A 658 -1.84 23.75 14.37
#